data_AF-A0AAD7GVW7-F1
#
_entry.id   AF-A0AAD7GVW7-F1
#
_cell.length_a   1.000
_cell.length_b   1.000
_cell.length_c   1.000
_cell.angle_alpha   90.00
_cell.angle_beta   90.00
_cell.angle_gamma   90.00
#
_symmetry.space_group_name_H-M   'P 1'
#
loop_
_entity.id
_entity.type
_entity.pdbx_description
1 polymer ?
#
loop_
_entity_poly.entity_id
_entity_poly.type
_entity_poly.pdbx_seq_one_letter_code
_entity_poly.pdbx_strand_id
1 'polypeptide(L)'
;MLLWPLLIPIHTHSTTLVDALSADPDYTSLLRLLQRARLIPTLNRLNGSAFFAPTNDAISRHALWDTVVRDDTFVVSDNIQEELRQQLFYHLINYSLPAMPDAPHPQVLKTLLFPRSPLEPPSRDPPPSPPWMPIPGGSLGSAPQRLRVAARDQGQIDAGNGLLLGINDVLVPPPSLAHLVSQHSSVSYFHSVLTPEIAALLNSTSELTLFLPVNDAWEALPDLERLYLESEFATDDLKRILNAHAVVDKTVKWSDSFDPAAKLKTLDGSVLEVVVTPERTMVSTAELLKPDIYASNGVLHLVSSLLVNLEITPEKYLLALNCSSFVSLLHSVNLTGLVNDTEAQYTILAPRDDVLELFGDGDLPEKGSEDLRKLLQYHFLPGHWTPKNLADGMLLETVLVEDGLDGGRQVLSIDVSAEKQKEDRSIKFGGVGVIGEPVVVNNTLVYFISRPLVPPSDALQTILPLQDLSLFLASVFSASIADTLKFTPRTSLLVPHNSAFKRLGMLVSAHLLAPSSKKDLASVLRHHTLDTVEYAQSVQNGSRTFATLEGSDVQLEHFKNGSVFVSASGGWDGMKAELFPRDILTQTGVLHEVSDILIPRSVELTVAKLVKAADATTMATLITKAGMDWVLNGTAPPPGSIWAEQGFTGAGWTLFCPPDESFKRYNLTELYANLDVLRDIVGQHLIPTPMRSFGSDAVMNNNRPLLIQDSATYSTLRSPSSAYGDIVFRSADDKDGYIVGIKGARGAEAEADWPRVVAWGRSTTGGGTGGVIQIDQLLVPYYPPWWVEYGGPAVVGVGGIFLICLFFYGLFIRNYHAEEVKASATDSIKSFIAGGFGGVSAVLVGHPFDLTKTRLQTASAGVYTGAIDVVKKTVAKDGITGLYRGMVPPLLGVTPIFAISFWAYDASKKIILSATPNRTSDALSIPELAAAGFMSAVPTTLVTAPVERAKVLLQVQGQGGAEHKYKGVLDVMKHLYKEGGMRSIFRGSGATLARDGPGSAAYFAAYEVTKKALTPAGSSPSELNLGAIILAGGTAGVAMWSLAIPPDASFEVQAADGVAALWRGFGPAMGRAFPANAATFLGVEASRNLMDKFF
;
A
#
# COMPACT_ATOMS: atom_id res chain seq x y z
N MET A 1 -89.45 -56.37 83.76
CA MET A 1 -90.12 -57.07 84.87
C MET A 1 -89.26 -58.27 85.24
N LEU A 2 -88.53 -58.22 86.38
CA LEU A 2 -87.77 -59.34 86.99
C LEU A 2 -86.58 -59.89 86.14
N LEU A 3 -85.44 -60.41 86.64
CA LEU A 3 -84.77 -60.42 87.96
C LEU A 3 -83.24 -60.72 87.78
N TRP A 4 -82.37 -60.11 88.60
CA TRP A 4 -81.06 -60.63 89.09
C TRP A 4 -81.31 -60.99 90.60
N PRO A 5 -80.50 -61.75 91.39
CA PRO A 5 -79.07 -62.09 91.28
C PRO A 5 -78.76 -63.61 91.47
N LEU A 6 -77.54 -64.18 91.65
CA LEU A 6 -76.23 -63.82 92.26
C LEU A 6 -75.06 -64.29 91.35
N LEU A 7 -73.91 -63.60 91.20
CA LEU A 7 -72.78 -63.34 92.15
C LEU A 7 -72.11 -64.67 92.64
N ILE A 8 -70.79 -64.87 92.71
CA ILE A 8 -69.54 -64.07 92.47
C ILE A 8 -68.38 -65.08 92.21
N PRO A 9 -67.16 -64.78 91.67
CA PRO A 9 -66.23 -63.66 91.94
C PRO A 9 -65.76 -62.89 90.66
N ILE A 10 -64.55 -62.31 90.67
CA ILE A 10 -63.90 -61.47 89.64
C ILE A 10 -62.43 -61.91 89.47
N HIS A 11 -61.87 -61.81 88.25
CA HIS A 11 -60.46 -61.47 88.05
C HIS A 11 -60.33 -60.44 86.92
N THR A 12 -59.81 -59.25 87.23
CA THR A 12 -59.54 -58.18 86.26
C THR A 12 -58.04 -57.97 86.11
N HIS A 13 -57.50 -58.21 84.92
CA HIS A 13 -56.23 -57.64 84.48
C HIS A 13 -56.44 -57.05 83.09
N SER A 14 -56.44 -55.72 83.02
CA SER A 14 -56.34 -54.98 81.76
C SER A 14 -54.90 -55.09 81.25
N THR A 15 -54.69 -55.78 80.15
CA THR A 15 -53.38 -55.84 79.47
C THR A 15 -53.00 -54.46 78.96
N THR A 16 -51.85 -53.94 79.35
CA THR A 16 -51.25 -52.77 78.70
C THR A 16 -50.56 -53.17 77.39
N LEU A 17 -50.20 -52.19 76.57
CA LEU A 17 -49.32 -52.40 75.40
C LEU A 17 -48.01 -53.12 75.78
N VAL A 18 -47.46 -52.84 76.97
CA VAL A 18 -46.23 -53.50 77.45
C VAL A 18 -46.50 -54.95 77.88
N ASP A 19 -47.65 -55.23 78.49
CA ASP A 19 -48.05 -56.61 78.80
C ASP A 19 -48.26 -57.42 77.51
N ALA A 20 -48.92 -56.85 76.51
CA ALA A 20 -49.13 -57.47 75.20
C ALA A 20 -47.80 -57.79 74.49
N LEU A 21 -46.86 -56.83 74.46
CA LEU A 21 -45.50 -57.02 73.96
C LEU A 21 -44.68 -58.08 74.74
N SER A 22 -45.04 -58.34 76.01
CA SER A 22 -44.36 -59.35 76.84
C SER A 22 -44.97 -60.75 76.75
N ALA A 23 -46.23 -60.85 76.30
CA ALA A 23 -46.95 -62.11 76.17
C ALA A 23 -46.65 -62.85 74.86
N ASP A 24 -46.14 -62.13 73.85
CA ASP A 24 -45.82 -62.65 72.52
C ASP A 24 -44.28 -62.74 72.34
N PRO A 25 -43.72 -63.92 72.00
CA PRO A 25 -42.27 -64.08 71.82
C PRO A 25 -41.68 -63.21 70.71
N ASP A 26 -42.47 -62.84 69.69
CA ASP A 26 -41.99 -62.18 68.47
C ASP A 26 -41.62 -60.69 68.67
N TYR A 27 -41.84 -60.12 69.87
CA TYR A 27 -41.45 -58.75 70.23
C TYR A 27 -40.41 -58.66 71.37
N THR A 28 -39.80 -59.78 71.77
CA THR A 28 -38.83 -59.80 72.88
C THR A 28 -37.60 -58.90 72.65
N SER A 29 -37.14 -58.72 71.40
CA SER A 29 -36.11 -57.74 71.05
C SER A 29 -36.60 -56.29 71.15
N LEU A 30 -37.84 -56.02 70.76
CA LEU A 30 -38.45 -54.69 70.86
C LEU A 30 -38.63 -54.26 72.32
N LEU A 31 -39.01 -55.20 73.20
CA LEU A 31 -39.14 -54.95 74.63
C LEU A 31 -37.78 -54.56 75.26
N ARG A 32 -36.66 -55.17 74.83
CA ARG A 32 -35.30 -54.76 75.25
C ARG A 32 -34.96 -53.34 74.80
N LEU A 33 -35.29 -52.97 73.55
CA LEU A 33 -35.08 -51.61 73.05
C LEU A 33 -35.90 -50.58 73.84
N LEU A 34 -37.15 -50.89 74.17
CA LEU A 34 -38.01 -50.04 74.99
C LEU A 34 -37.52 -49.92 76.45
N GLN A 35 -36.87 -50.96 76.99
CA GLN A 35 -36.19 -50.90 78.30
C GLN A 35 -34.94 -50.02 78.24
N ARG A 36 -34.07 -50.21 77.23
CA ARG A 36 -32.82 -49.44 77.03
C ARG A 36 -33.10 -47.96 76.76
N ALA A 37 -34.11 -47.67 75.95
CA ALA A 37 -34.66 -46.34 75.71
C ALA A 37 -35.61 -45.84 76.82
N ARG A 38 -35.76 -46.58 77.93
CA ARG A 38 -36.62 -46.27 79.11
C ARG A 38 -38.03 -45.75 78.77
N LEU A 39 -38.64 -46.20 77.67
CA LEU A 39 -39.95 -45.74 77.19
C LEU A 39 -41.13 -46.49 77.81
N ILE A 40 -40.92 -47.57 78.57
CA ILE A 40 -41.99 -48.32 79.26
C ILE A 40 -42.90 -47.41 80.14
N PRO A 41 -42.37 -46.48 80.98
CA PRO A 41 -43.21 -45.55 81.73
C PRO A 41 -43.98 -44.56 80.84
N THR A 42 -43.49 -44.25 79.64
CA THR A 42 -44.21 -43.43 78.65
C THR A 42 -45.35 -44.25 78.04
N LEU A 43 -45.08 -45.45 77.54
CA LEU A 43 -46.08 -46.36 76.95
C LEU A 43 -47.26 -46.59 77.89
N ASN A 44 -47.00 -46.86 79.17
CA ASN A 44 -48.04 -47.09 80.18
C ASN A 44 -48.80 -45.81 80.62
N ARG A 45 -48.39 -44.63 80.13
CA ARG A 45 -49.06 -43.33 80.35
C ARG A 45 -49.84 -42.85 79.13
N LEU A 46 -49.59 -43.39 77.94
CA LEU A 46 -50.42 -43.16 76.76
C LEU A 46 -51.76 -43.91 76.94
N ASN A 47 -52.85 -43.29 76.52
CA ASN A 47 -54.20 -43.86 76.55
C ASN A 47 -54.83 -43.73 75.17
N GLY A 48 -55.19 -44.85 74.55
CA GLY A 48 -55.68 -44.88 73.17
C GLY A 48 -54.58 -44.58 72.15
N SER A 49 -53.32 -44.95 72.43
CA SER A 49 -52.25 -44.89 71.43
C SER A 49 -52.35 -46.01 70.40
N ALA A 50 -51.61 -45.91 69.30
CA ALA A 50 -51.29 -47.04 68.43
C ALA A 50 -49.76 -47.18 68.31
N PHE A 51 -49.25 -48.41 68.31
CA PHE A 51 -47.83 -48.71 68.22
C PHE A 51 -47.57 -49.71 67.09
N PHE A 52 -46.81 -49.29 66.09
CA PHE A 52 -46.30 -50.19 65.05
C PHE A 52 -45.08 -50.93 65.63
N ALA A 53 -45.24 -52.22 65.92
CA ALA A 53 -44.25 -53.02 66.61
C ALA A 53 -43.47 -53.89 65.60
N PRO A 54 -42.20 -53.60 65.31
CA PRO A 54 -41.38 -54.49 64.49
C PRO A 54 -41.07 -55.79 65.21
N THR A 55 -41.25 -56.91 64.51
CA THR A 55 -40.93 -58.26 65.00
C THR A 55 -39.42 -58.47 65.17
N ASN A 56 -39.02 -59.48 65.93
CA ASN A 56 -37.61 -59.85 66.14
C ASN A 56 -36.83 -59.99 64.82
N ASP A 57 -37.47 -60.55 63.78
CA ASP A 57 -36.92 -60.71 62.43
C ASP A 57 -36.68 -59.35 61.75
N ALA A 58 -37.66 -58.44 61.81
CA ALA A 58 -37.51 -57.06 61.34
C ALA A 58 -36.36 -56.33 62.03
N ILE A 59 -36.28 -56.45 63.36
CA ILE A 59 -35.23 -55.84 64.18
C ILE A 59 -33.84 -56.40 63.80
N SER A 60 -33.74 -57.70 63.54
CA SER A 60 -32.47 -58.35 63.16
C SER A 60 -31.90 -57.89 61.80
N ARG A 61 -32.76 -57.33 60.92
CA ARG A 61 -32.33 -56.70 59.66
C ARG A 61 -31.83 -55.26 59.83
N HIS A 62 -32.24 -54.56 60.89
CA HIS A 62 -31.94 -53.14 61.06
C HIS A 62 -30.62 -52.94 61.82
N ALA A 63 -29.55 -52.58 61.10
CA ALA A 63 -28.16 -52.60 61.58
C ALA A 63 -27.95 -51.90 62.95
N LEU A 64 -28.55 -50.72 63.16
CA LEU A 64 -28.46 -50.02 64.45
C LEU A 64 -29.16 -50.80 65.57
N TRP A 65 -30.38 -51.28 65.32
CA TRP A 65 -31.19 -51.92 66.36
C TRP A 65 -30.69 -53.32 66.71
N ASP A 66 -30.25 -54.11 65.73
CA ASP A 66 -29.63 -55.41 65.97
C ASP A 66 -28.36 -55.28 66.83
N THR A 67 -27.49 -54.31 66.53
CA THR A 67 -26.31 -53.99 67.35
C THR A 67 -26.71 -53.61 68.78
N VAL A 68 -27.72 -52.74 68.92
CA VAL A 68 -28.25 -52.26 70.21
C VAL A 68 -29.05 -53.33 70.98
N VAL A 69 -29.44 -54.45 70.36
CA VAL A 69 -30.04 -55.63 71.04
C VAL A 69 -29.00 -56.67 71.43
N ARG A 70 -27.87 -56.76 70.72
CA ARG A 70 -26.81 -57.76 70.95
C ARG A 70 -25.70 -57.32 71.89
N ASP A 71 -25.36 -56.02 71.91
CA ASP A 71 -24.27 -55.49 72.75
C ASP A 71 -24.81 -54.57 73.86
N ASP A 72 -24.86 -55.09 75.09
CA ASP A 72 -25.23 -54.34 76.30
C ASP A 72 -24.22 -53.23 76.67
N THR A 73 -23.00 -53.27 76.13
CA THR A 73 -21.93 -52.29 76.38
C THR A 73 -21.85 -51.18 75.32
N PHE A 74 -22.49 -51.37 74.16
CA PHE A 74 -22.54 -50.38 73.09
C PHE A 74 -23.17 -49.05 73.55
N VAL A 75 -22.52 -47.93 73.24
CA VAL A 75 -23.03 -46.59 73.55
C VAL A 75 -23.16 -45.82 72.23
N VAL A 76 -24.40 -45.54 71.83
CA VAL A 76 -24.68 -44.55 70.77
C VAL A 76 -24.09 -43.22 71.22
N SER A 77 -23.33 -42.55 70.35
CA SER A 77 -22.62 -41.30 70.67
C SER A 77 -23.56 -40.09 70.62
N ASP A 78 -24.63 -40.13 71.42
CA ASP A 78 -25.74 -39.19 71.42
C ASP A 78 -26.12 -38.68 72.83
N ASN A 79 -27.24 -37.96 72.93
CA ASN A 79 -27.82 -37.49 74.19
C ASN A 79 -28.52 -38.63 74.98
N ILE A 80 -27.75 -39.67 75.32
CA ILE A 80 -28.17 -40.81 76.15
C ILE A 80 -29.37 -41.55 75.53
N GLN A 81 -29.16 -42.24 74.40
CA GLN A 81 -30.18 -43.01 73.65
C GLN A 81 -31.30 -42.12 73.06
N GLU A 82 -30.96 -40.91 72.61
CA GLU A 82 -31.88 -39.97 71.96
C GLU A 82 -32.24 -40.40 70.53
N GLU A 83 -31.29 -40.91 69.75
CA GLU A 83 -31.55 -41.39 68.39
C GLU A 83 -32.54 -42.57 68.44
N LEU A 84 -32.28 -43.54 69.32
CA LEU A 84 -33.15 -44.69 69.56
C LEU A 84 -34.55 -44.26 70.04
N ARG A 85 -34.64 -43.25 70.94
CA ARG A 85 -35.93 -42.65 71.33
C ARG A 85 -36.68 -42.07 70.14
N GLN A 86 -36.02 -41.26 69.30
CA GLN A 86 -36.68 -40.61 68.16
C GLN A 86 -37.18 -41.65 67.14
N GLN A 87 -36.40 -42.69 66.85
CA GLN A 87 -36.83 -43.79 66.00
C GLN A 87 -38.02 -44.56 66.62
N LEU A 88 -38.02 -44.83 67.93
CA LEU A 88 -39.16 -45.46 68.62
C LEU A 88 -40.41 -44.56 68.71
N PHE A 89 -40.26 -43.24 68.81
CA PHE A 89 -41.39 -42.29 68.76
C PHE A 89 -42.05 -42.19 67.38
N TYR A 90 -41.32 -42.47 66.30
CA TYR A 90 -41.88 -42.52 64.93
C TYR A 90 -42.82 -43.72 64.73
N HIS A 91 -42.58 -44.82 65.47
CA HIS A 91 -43.46 -46.00 65.50
C HIS A 91 -44.72 -45.78 66.36
N LEU A 92 -44.84 -44.67 67.09
CA LEU A 92 -45.94 -44.38 68.02
C LEU A 92 -46.91 -43.32 67.50
N ILE A 93 -48.19 -43.49 67.82
CA ILE A 93 -49.29 -42.54 67.56
C ILE A 93 -50.08 -42.37 68.87
N ASN A 94 -50.57 -41.17 69.15
CA ASN A 94 -51.32 -40.83 70.39
C ASN A 94 -52.83 -40.64 70.14
N TYR A 95 -53.40 -41.49 69.30
CA TYR A 95 -54.84 -41.61 69.03
C TYR A 95 -55.11 -42.99 68.43
N SER A 96 -56.32 -43.51 68.64
CA SER A 96 -56.69 -44.85 68.18
C SER A 96 -57.00 -44.86 66.68
N LEU A 97 -56.62 -45.94 66.00
CA LEU A 97 -56.92 -46.17 64.59
C LEU A 97 -58.19 -47.04 64.51
N PRO A 98 -59.31 -46.55 63.93
CA PRO A 98 -60.58 -47.30 63.92
C PRO A 98 -60.60 -48.43 62.88
N ALA A 99 -59.79 -48.34 61.83
CA ALA A 99 -59.56 -49.37 60.82
C ALA A 99 -58.22 -49.07 60.10
N MET A 100 -57.63 -50.07 59.45
CA MET A 100 -56.48 -49.88 58.56
C MET A 100 -56.94 -49.48 57.15
N PRO A 101 -56.23 -48.59 56.44
CA PRO A 101 -56.63 -48.05 55.13
C PRO A 101 -56.27 -48.98 53.96
N ASP A 102 -57.19 -49.15 53.01
CA ASP A 102 -56.97 -49.98 51.82
C ASP A 102 -55.80 -49.51 50.95
N ALA A 103 -55.12 -50.46 50.31
CA ALA A 103 -53.91 -50.21 49.50
C ALA A 103 -53.96 -49.06 48.46
N PRO A 104 -55.05 -48.80 47.70
CA PRO A 104 -55.09 -47.69 46.74
C PRO A 104 -55.23 -46.30 47.39
N HIS A 105 -55.55 -46.20 48.68
CA HIS A 105 -55.86 -44.94 49.36
C HIS A 105 -55.07 -44.81 50.69
N PRO A 106 -53.74 -44.57 50.62
CA PRO A 106 -52.89 -44.49 51.80
C PRO A 106 -53.31 -43.36 52.74
N GLN A 107 -53.46 -43.67 54.02
CA GLN A 107 -53.77 -42.67 55.05
C GLN A 107 -52.49 -42.00 55.55
N VAL A 108 -52.54 -40.68 55.74
CA VAL A 108 -51.46 -39.92 56.39
C VAL A 108 -51.74 -39.83 57.88
N LEU A 109 -50.83 -40.35 58.69
CA LEU A 109 -50.90 -40.39 60.15
C LEU A 109 -49.86 -39.44 60.76
N LYS A 110 -50.18 -38.89 61.94
CA LYS A 110 -49.29 -38.02 62.72
C LYS A 110 -48.69 -38.84 63.87
N THR A 111 -47.37 -39.01 63.84
CA THR A 111 -46.64 -39.82 64.83
C THR A 111 -46.38 -39.04 66.13
N LEU A 112 -45.73 -39.66 67.11
CA LEU A 112 -45.21 -38.99 68.30
C LEU A 112 -43.78 -38.45 68.14
N LEU A 113 -43.13 -38.68 67.00
CA LEU A 113 -41.83 -38.08 66.71
C LEU A 113 -42.01 -36.59 66.37
N PHE A 114 -41.39 -35.72 67.16
CA PHE A 114 -41.03 -34.36 66.77
C PHE A 114 -39.52 -34.39 66.48
N PRO A 115 -39.07 -34.41 65.21
CA PRO A 115 -37.66 -34.57 64.88
C PRO A 115 -36.84 -33.40 65.46
N ARG A 116 -35.60 -33.67 65.89
CA ARG A 116 -34.67 -32.63 66.34
C ARG A 116 -33.25 -32.92 65.89
N SER A 117 -32.54 -31.87 65.50
CA SER A 117 -31.08 -31.90 65.36
C SER A 117 -30.42 -32.37 66.68
N PRO A 118 -29.39 -33.23 66.63
CA PRO A 118 -28.54 -33.50 67.78
C PRO A 118 -27.95 -32.22 68.38
N LEU A 119 -27.60 -32.26 69.67
CA LEU A 119 -26.78 -31.21 70.27
C LEU A 119 -25.31 -31.55 70.01
N GLU A 120 -24.53 -30.59 69.51
CA GLU A 120 -23.09 -30.71 69.33
C GLU A 120 -22.34 -29.71 70.22
N PRO A 121 -21.44 -30.17 71.11
CA PRO A 121 -21.24 -31.56 71.51
C PRO A 121 -22.47 -32.15 72.23
N PRO A 122 -22.62 -33.49 72.28
CA PRO A 122 -23.70 -34.13 73.04
C PRO A 122 -23.70 -33.67 74.51
N SER A 123 -24.87 -33.28 75.01
CA SER A 123 -24.97 -32.81 76.39
C SER A 123 -24.79 -33.97 77.37
N ARG A 124 -24.04 -33.70 78.44
CA ARG A 124 -23.88 -34.57 79.60
C ARG A 124 -24.93 -34.31 80.68
N ASP A 125 -25.80 -33.33 80.50
CA ASP A 125 -26.93 -33.10 81.38
C ASP A 125 -27.89 -34.30 81.31
N PRO A 126 -28.36 -34.84 82.44
CA PRO A 126 -29.32 -35.93 82.41
C PRO A 126 -30.64 -35.44 81.80
N PRO A 127 -31.25 -36.18 80.85
CA PRO A 127 -32.59 -35.87 80.37
C PRO A 127 -33.59 -35.83 81.54
N PRO A 128 -34.70 -35.07 81.43
CA PRO A 128 -35.72 -34.96 82.48
C PRO A 128 -36.19 -36.35 82.92
N SER A 129 -36.61 -36.55 84.16
CA SER A 129 -36.96 -37.90 84.64
C SER A 129 -38.12 -38.53 83.83
N PRO A 130 -38.08 -39.84 83.50
CA PRO A 130 -39.21 -40.53 82.87
C PRO A 130 -40.51 -40.39 83.70
N PRO A 131 -41.70 -40.39 83.06
CA PRO A 131 -41.96 -40.71 81.66
C PRO A 131 -41.58 -39.59 80.68
N TRP A 132 -40.90 -39.99 79.61
CA TRP A 132 -40.48 -39.11 78.52
C TRP A 132 -41.64 -38.87 77.56
N MET A 133 -42.35 -37.76 77.75
CA MET A 133 -43.37 -37.27 76.81
C MET A 133 -42.71 -36.48 75.67
N PRO A 134 -43.16 -36.62 74.41
CA PRO A 134 -42.75 -35.75 73.33
C PRO A 134 -43.12 -34.29 73.61
N ILE A 135 -42.19 -33.37 73.33
CA ILE A 135 -42.38 -31.93 73.52
C ILE A 135 -42.44 -31.27 72.13
N PRO A 136 -43.53 -30.57 71.77
CA PRO A 136 -43.60 -29.79 70.54
C PRO A 136 -42.47 -28.74 70.50
N GLY A 137 -41.90 -28.51 69.32
CA GLY A 137 -40.63 -27.80 69.16
C GLY A 137 -39.54 -28.74 68.67
N GLY A 138 -39.24 -28.65 67.38
CA GLY A 138 -38.21 -29.42 66.68
C GLY A 138 -37.98 -28.87 65.28
N SER A 139 -37.31 -29.64 64.41
CA SER A 139 -36.95 -29.19 63.05
C SER A 139 -38.14 -29.12 62.07
N LEU A 140 -39.31 -29.64 62.45
CA LEU A 140 -40.61 -29.40 61.80
C LEU A 140 -41.47 -28.36 62.57
N GLY A 141 -40.86 -27.60 63.48
CA GLY A 141 -41.53 -26.62 64.31
C GLY A 141 -42.43 -27.24 65.37
N SER A 142 -43.70 -26.85 65.34
CA SER A 142 -44.75 -27.39 66.22
C SER A 142 -45.45 -28.65 65.67
N ALA A 143 -45.08 -29.12 64.47
CA ALA A 143 -45.68 -30.30 63.85
C ALA A 143 -44.92 -31.60 64.18
N PRO A 144 -45.61 -32.72 64.44
CA PRO A 144 -44.99 -34.04 64.48
C PRO A 144 -44.71 -34.56 63.06
N GLN A 145 -43.79 -35.52 62.94
CA GLN A 145 -43.49 -36.20 61.69
C GLN A 145 -44.69 -37.03 61.20
N ARG A 146 -44.90 -37.03 59.88
CA ARG A 146 -45.97 -37.77 59.21
C ARG A 146 -45.50 -39.17 58.79
N LEU A 147 -46.42 -40.13 58.80
CA LEU A 147 -46.25 -41.49 58.29
C LEU A 147 -47.36 -41.79 57.28
N ARG A 148 -47.03 -42.33 56.10
CA ARG A 148 -48.02 -42.84 55.14
C ARG A 148 -48.23 -44.33 55.40
N VAL A 149 -49.47 -44.76 55.59
CA VAL A 149 -49.84 -46.17 55.83
C VAL A 149 -50.82 -46.66 54.78
N ALA A 150 -50.58 -47.85 54.26
CA ALA A 150 -51.44 -48.60 53.35
C ALA A 150 -51.45 -50.06 53.80
N ALA A 151 -52.61 -50.73 53.79
CA ALA A 151 -52.75 -52.05 54.39
C ALA A 151 -51.99 -53.17 53.66
N ARG A 152 -51.45 -54.09 54.47
CA ARG A 152 -51.17 -55.50 54.15
C ARG A 152 -51.65 -56.34 55.33
N ASP A 153 -51.99 -57.61 55.08
CA ASP A 153 -52.48 -58.53 56.11
C ASP A 153 -51.41 -58.77 57.19
N GLN A 154 -51.56 -58.10 58.34
CA GLN A 154 -50.65 -58.19 59.48
C GLN A 154 -51.42 -58.16 60.81
N GLY A 155 -50.80 -58.71 61.86
CA GLY A 155 -51.44 -58.94 63.16
C GLY A 155 -51.78 -57.65 63.90
N GLN A 156 -53.05 -57.49 64.28
CA GLN A 156 -53.56 -56.42 65.12
C GLN A 156 -53.99 -56.99 66.48
N ILE A 157 -53.45 -56.45 67.57
CA ILE A 157 -53.78 -56.84 68.95
C ILE A 157 -54.28 -55.60 69.70
N ASP A 158 -55.45 -55.71 70.33
CA ASP A 158 -56.05 -54.66 71.14
C ASP A 158 -55.63 -54.79 72.61
N ALA A 159 -55.19 -53.70 73.24
CA ALA A 159 -54.77 -53.65 74.62
C ALA A 159 -55.45 -52.49 75.36
N GLY A 160 -55.67 -52.63 76.66
CA GLY A 160 -56.48 -51.73 77.48
C GLY A 160 -56.02 -50.28 77.57
N ASN A 161 -54.85 -49.93 77.03
CA ASN A 161 -54.39 -48.54 76.85
C ASN A 161 -53.98 -48.18 75.42
N GLY A 162 -54.12 -49.06 74.43
CA GLY A 162 -53.81 -48.76 73.02
C GLY A 162 -53.71 -49.98 72.11
N LEU A 163 -53.55 -49.73 70.81
CA LEU A 163 -53.49 -50.74 69.75
C LEU A 163 -52.05 -51.14 69.41
N LEU A 164 -51.79 -52.43 69.26
CA LEU A 164 -50.52 -52.99 68.80
C LEU A 164 -50.67 -53.51 67.36
N LEU A 165 -49.79 -53.08 66.46
CA LEU A 165 -49.79 -53.45 65.04
C LEU A 165 -48.42 -54.05 64.67
N GLY A 166 -48.38 -55.36 64.46
CA GLY A 166 -47.13 -56.07 64.13
C GLY A 166 -46.64 -55.74 62.71
N ILE A 167 -45.39 -55.28 62.57
CA ILE A 167 -44.79 -54.96 61.27
C ILE A 167 -43.52 -55.79 61.01
N ASN A 168 -43.24 -56.03 59.72
CA ASN A 168 -42.15 -56.91 59.25
C ASN A 168 -40.87 -56.16 58.87
N ASP A 169 -40.81 -54.85 59.14
CA ASP A 169 -39.66 -53.99 58.90
C ASP A 169 -39.59 -52.89 59.98
N VAL A 170 -38.46 -52.20 60.13
CA VAL A 170 -38.32 -51.08 61.08
C VAL A 170 -38.64 -49.76 60.37
N LEU A 171 -39.54 -48.94 60.94
CA LEU A 171 -39.85 -47.63 60.39
C LEU A 171 -38.68 -46.67 60.65
N VAL A 172 -37.89 -46.43 59.62
CA VAL A 172 -36.80 -45.43 59.65
C VAL A 172 -37.41 -44.03 59.50
N PRO A 173 -37.12 -43.07 60.42
CA PRO A 173 -37.54 -41.68 60.27
C PRO A 173 -36.98 -41.05 58.98
N PRO A 174 -37.73 -40.15 58.30
CA PRO A 174 -37.24 -39.50 57.09
C PRO A 174 -35.96 -38.67 57.34
N PRO A 175 -34.97 -38.70 56.44
CA PRO A 175 -33.68 -38.00 56.59
C PRO A 175 -33.82 -36.48 56.39
N SER A 176 -32.74 -35.71 56.58
CA SER A 176 -32.77 -34.26 56.30
C SER A 176 -32.93 -33.97 54.80
N LEU A 177 -33.44 -32.78 54.46
CA LEU A 177 -33.66 -32.36 53.07
C LEU A 177 -32.38 -32.44 52.23
N ALA A 178 -31.23 -32.08 52.77
CA ALA A 178 -29.94 -32.21 52.08
C ALA A 178 -29.60 -33.67 51.69
N HIS A 179 -29.81 -34.62 52.62
CA HIS A 179 -29.59 -36.05 52.37
C HIS A 179 -30.67 -36.68 51.47
N LEU A 180 -31.88 -36.13 51.50
CA LEU A 180 -32.97 -36.58 50.64
C LEU A 180 -32.74 -36.13 49.18
N VAL A 181 -32.28 -34.89 48.97
CA VAL A 181 -31.93 -34.36 47.64
C VAL A 181 -30.78 -35.15 47.01
N SER A 182 -29.76 -35.55 47.78
CA SER A 182 -28.63 -36.33 47.24
C SER A 182 -28.96 -37.78 46.88
N GLN A 183 -30.11 -38.31 47.30
CA GLN A 183 -30.57 -39.67 46.98
C GLN A 183 -31.75 -39.73 46.00
N HIS A 184 -32.55 -38.67 45.89
CA HIS A 184 -33.80 -38.71 45.14
C HIS A 184 -33.57 -38.51 43.63
N SER A 185 -33.59 -39.61 42.87
CA SER A 185 -33.25 -39.65 41.43
C SER A 185 -33.88 -38.56 40.54
N SER A 186 -35.14 -38.18 40.77
CA SER A 186 -35.81 -37.14 39.98
C SER A 186 -35.28 -35.71 40.15
N VAL A 187 -34.34 -35.47 41.07
CA VAL A 187 -33.68 -34.17 41.30
C VAL A 187 -32.15 -34.30 41.28
N SER A 188 -31.62 -35.35 40.64
CA SER A 188 -30.18 -35.59 40.56
C SER A 188 -29.40 -34.46 39.87
N TYR A 189 -30.02 -33.72 38.94
CA TYR A 189 -29.38 -32.53 38.34
C TYR A 189 -29.15 -31.42 39.38
N PHE A 190 -30.17 -31.10 40.18
CA PHE A 190 -30.05 -30.11 41.25
C PHE A 190 -29.01 -30.55 42.30
N HIS A 191 -28.82 -31.85 42.52
CA HIS A 191 -27.74 -32.37 43.36
C HIS A 191 -26.34 -32.22 42.73
N SER A 192 -26.17 -32.35 41.42
CA SER A 192 -24.86 -32.16 40.77
C SER A 192 -24.39 -30.70 40.75
N VAL A 193 -25.30 -29.73 40.71
CA VAL A 193 -24.98 -28.29 40.83
C VAL A 193 -24.99 -27.77 42.28
N LEU A 194 -25.02 -28.67 43.27
CA LEU A 194 -25.31 -28.31 44.67
C LEU A 194 -24.07 -27.79 45.41
N THR A 195 -24.01 -26.47 45.63
CA THR A 195 -22.87 -25.85 46.31
C THR A 195 -22.81 -26.18 47.82
N PRO A 196 -21.63 -26.16 48.46
CA PRO A 196 -21.50 -26.46 49.90
C PRO A 196 -22.34 -25.56 50.80
N GLU A 197 -22.54 -24.30 50.41
CA GLU A 197 -23.38 -23.34 51.14
C GLU A 197 -24.87 -23.68 51.04
N ILE A 198 -25.32 -24.16 49.87
CA ILE A 198 -26.67 -24.70 49.67
C ILE A 198 -26.87 -25.99 50.48
N ALA A 199 -25.87 -26.88 50.51
CA ALA A 199 -25.91 -28.10 51.35
C ALA A 199 -26.08 -27.75 52.83
N ALA A 200 -25.31 -26.77 53.33
CA ALA A 200 -25.42 -26.27 54.69
C ALA A 200 -26.80 -25.67 54.98
N LEU A 201 -27.36 -24.86 54.07
CA LEU A 201 -28.70 -24.28 54.20
C LEU A 201 -29.79 -25.37 54.27
N LEU A 202 -29.77 -26.34 53.36
CA LEU A 202 -30.74 -27.44 53.29
C LEU A 202 -30.67 -28.40 54.49
N ASN A 203 -29.52 -28.48 55.17
CA ASN A 203 -29.35 -29.33 56.35
C ASN A 203 -29.66 -28.59 57.67
N SER A 204 -29.45 -27.27 57.72
CA SER A 204 -29.62 -26.46 58.95
C SER A 204 -30.99 -25.77 59.07
N THR A 205 -31.65 -25.46 57.95
CA THR A 205 -32.95 -24.75 57.98
C THR A 205 -34.07 -25.66 58.47
N SER A 206 -34.74 -25.28 59.55
CA SER A 206 -35.97 -25.90 60.05
C SER A 206 -37.22 -25.32 59.39
N GLU A 207 -38.34 -26.04 59.49
CA GLU A 207 -39.67 -25.61 59.01
C GLU A 207 -39.74 -25.38 57.48
N LEU A 208 -38.75 -25.89 56.73
CA LEU A 208 -38.57 -25.62 55.31
C LEU A 208 -39.58 -26.37 54.44
N THR A 209 -40.30 -25.65 53.59
CA THR A 209 -41.12 -26.19 52.51
C THR A 209 -40.43 -25.92 51.18
N LEU A 210 -39.98 -26.96 50.51
CA LEU A 210 -39.14 -26.86 49.31
C LEU A 210 -39.87 -27.41 48.09
N PHE A 211 -39.94 -26.65 47.01
CA PHE A 211 -40.54 -27.04 45.73
C PHE A 211 -39.43 -27.22 44.68
N LEU A 212 -38.81 -28.41 44.53
CA LEU A 212 -37.74 -28.57 43.54
C LEU A 212 -38.28 -28.95 42.15
N PRO A 213 -37.78 -28.32 41.07
CA PRO A 213 -38.03 -28.78 39.72
C PRO A 213 -37.31 -30.10 39.43
N VAL A 214 -37.99 -31.01 38.72
CA VAL A 214 -37.46 -32.31 38.30
C VAL A 214 -36.37 -32.17 37.24
N ASN A 215 -35.53 -33.20 37.04
CA ASN A 215 -34.45 -33.22 36.03
C ASN A 215 -34.88 -32.68 34.66
N ASP A 216 -36.03 -33.14 34.13
CA ASP A 216 -36.61 -32.74 32.84
C ASP A 216 -36.76 -31.21 32.70
N ALA A 217 -37.00 -30.50 33.81
CA ALA A 217 -37.13 -29.04 33.84
C ALA A 217 -35.79 -28.31 33.77
N TRP A 218 -34.71 -28.94 34.23
CA TRP A 218 -33.35 -28.44 34.06
C TRP A 218 -32.81 -28.80 32.67
N GLU A 219 -33.09 -30.00 32.17
CA GLU A 219 -32.73 -30.44 30.80
C GLU A 219 -33.42 -29.61 29.71
N ALA A 220 -34.53 -28.94 30.03
CA ALA A 220 -35.20 -27.97 29.16
C ALA A 220 -34.49 -26.60 29.04
N LEU A 221 -33.47 -26.32 29.88
CA LEU A 221 -32.67 -25.09 29.77
C LEU A 221 -31.64 -25.20 28.63
N PRO A 222 -31.32 -24.10 27.92
CA PRO A 222 -30.31 -24.12 26.86
C PRO A 222 -28.94 -24.56 27.39
N ASP A 223 -28.20 -25.33 26.59
CA ASP A 223 -26.94 -25.98 26.99
C ASP A 223 -25.93 -25.04 27.65
N LEU A 224 -25.87 -23.79 27.20
CA LEU A 224 -24.92 -22.79 27.69
C LEU A 224 -25.35 -22.15 29.02
N GLU A 225 -26.65 -22.16 29.33
CA GLU A 225 -27.17 -21.79 30.65
C GLU A 225 -26.92 -22.92 31.67
N ARG A 226 -27.04 -24.17 31.23
CA ARG A 226 -26.69 -25.36 32.04
C ARG A 226 -25.19 -25.38 32.34
N LEU A 227 -24.34 -25.09 31.35
CA LEU A 227 -22.89 -24.95 31.54
C LEU A 227 -22.53 -23.80 32.48
N TYR A 228 -23.28 -22.69 32.49
CA TYR A 228 -23.12 -21.65 33.51
C TYR A 228 -23.48 -22.19 34.91
N LEU A 229 -24.64 -22.83 35.07
CA LEU A 229 -25.12 -23.37 36.35
C LEU A 229 -24.26 -24.51 36.92
N GLU A 230 -23.51 -25.21 36.06
CA GLU A 230 -22.52 -26.22 36.44
C GLU A 230 -21.14 -25.62 36.83
N SER A 231 -20.95 -24.30 36.65
CA SER A 231 -19.70 -23.59 37.00
C SER A 231 -19.71 -23.02 38.43
N GLU A 232 -18.52 -22.81 39.01
CA GLU A 232 -18.37 -22.20 40.34
C GLU A 232 -18.99 -20.79 40.45
N PHE A 233 -19.04 -20.06 39.33
CA PHE A 233 -19.57 -18.70 39.24
C PHE A 233 -21.09 -18.60 39.38
N ALA A 234 -21.83 -19.71 39.28
CA ALA A 234 -23.29 -19.73 39.44
C ALA A 234 -23.75 -19.77 40.90
N THR A 235 -22.84 -19.86 41.88
CA THR A 235 -23.15 -20.05 43.30
C THR A 235 -24.25 -19.13 43.85
N ASP A 236 -24.24 -17.84 43.51
CA ASP A 236 -25.26 -16.88 44.01
C ASP A 236 -26.56 -16.90 43.20
N ASP A 237 -26.53 -17.25 41.91
CA ASP A 237 -27.76 -17.50 41.14
C ASP A 237 -28.45 -18.79 41.58
N LEU A 238 -27.69 -19.85 41.89
CA LEU A 238 -28.21 -21.09 42.47
C LEU A 238 -28.85 -20.85 43.84
N LYS A 239 -28.28 -19.96 44.67
CA LYS A 239 -28.93 -19.47 45.91
C LYS A 239 -30.22 -18.70 45.61
N ARG A 240 -30.22 -17.79 44.62
CA ARG A 240 -31.42 -17.03 44.18
C ARG A 240 -32.53 -17.97 43.73
N ILE A 241 -32.20 -18.96 42.90
CA ILE A 241 -33.11 -20.01 42.45
C ILE A 241 -33.65 -20.80 43.63
N LEU A 242 -32.79 -21.33 44.50
CA LEU A 242 -33.22 -22.07 45.70
C LEU A 242 -34.15 -21.23 46.58
N ASN A 243 -33.82 -19.96 46.82
CA ASN A 243 -34.60 -19.07 47.66
C ASN A 243 -35.99 -18.73 47.08
N ALA A 244 -36.15 -18.73 45.76
CA ALA A 244 -37.45 -18.63 45.07
C ALA A 244 -38.26 -19.94 45.08
N HIS A 245 -37.61 -21.09 45.28
CA HIS A 245 -38.24 -22.41 45.41
C HIS A 245 -38.47 -22.83 46.88
N ALA A 246 -37.99 -22.04 47.85
CA ALA A 246 -37.99 -22.33 49.27
C ALA A 246 -38.95 -21.40 50.03
N VAL A 247 -39.86 -21.98 50.81
CA VAL A 247 -40.84 -21.29 51.67
C VAL A 247 -40.56 -21.65 53.14
N VAL A 248 -40.45 -20.65 54.01
CA VAL A 248 -40.30 -20.83 55.47
C VAL A 248 -41.39 -20.03 56.18
N ASP A 249 -42.17 -20.72 57.00
CA ASP A 249 -43.23 -20.19 57.89
C ASP A 249 -43.35 -21.15 59.08
N LYS A 250 -44.02 -20.74 60.17
CA LYS A 250 -44.12 -21.38 61.50
C LYS A 250 -44.54 -22.86 61.53
N THR A 251 -44.96 -23.39 60.38
CA THR A 251 -45.30 -24.78 60.13
C THR A 251 -45.02 -25.08 58.66
N VAL A 252 -44.33 -26.19 58.40
CA VAL A 252 -44.16 -26.81 57.07
C VAL A 252 -45.51 -26.92 56.34
N LYS A 253 -45.57 -26.56 55.05
CA LYS A 253 -46.79 -26.57 54.24
C LYS A 253 -46.92 -27.87 53.46
N TRP A 254 -47.94 -28.64 53.83
CA TRP A 254 -48.27 -29.93 53.26
C TRP A 254 -49.34 -29.79 52.18
N SER A 255 -49.45 -30.74 51.26
CA SER A 255 -50.44 -30.65 50.18
C SER A 255 -51.89 -30.67 50.67
N ASP A 256 -52.16 -31.33 51.80
CA ASP A 256 -53.46 -31.31 52.50
C ASP A 256 -53.75 -30.00 53.26
N SER A 257 -52.84 -29.02 53.22
CA SER A 257 -52.94 -27.72 53.88
C SER A 257 -52.90 -26.52 52.92
N PHE A 258 -52.95 -26.76 51.61
CA PHE A 258 -53.09 -25.71 50.62
C PHE A 258 -54.56 -25.30 50.47
N ASP A 259 -54.88 -24.04 50.82
CA ASP A 259 -56.14 -23.42 50.42
C ASP A 259 -56.26 -23.37 48.88
N PRO A 260 -57.47 -23.33 48.29
CA PRO A 260 -57.65 -23.34 46.83
C PRO A 260 -56.97 -22.20 46.05
N ALA A 261 -56.56 -21.14 46.74
CA ALA A 261 -55.74 -20.03 46.23
C ALA A 261 -54.76 -19.55 47.32
N ALA A 262 -53.97 -20.47 47.89
CA ALA A 262 -53.00 -20.18 48.93
C ALA A 262 -51.85 -19.31 48.39
N LYS A 263 -51.38 -18.34 49.19
CA LYS A 263 -50.23 -17.49 48.85
C LYS A 263 -49.10 -17.71 49.84
N LEU A 264 -48.02 -18.31 49.36
CA LEU A 264 -46.85 -18.70 50.16
C LEU A 264 -45.70 -17.72 49.90
N LYS A 265 -45.14 -17.13 50.95
CA LYS A 265 -43.97 -16.26 50.82
C LYS A 265 -42.68 -17.08 50.86
N THR A 266 -41.81 -16.85 49.89
CA THR A 266 -40.52 -17.54 49.70
C THR A 266 -39.37 -16.80 50.41
N LEU A 267 -38.20 -17.44 50.47
CA LEU A 267 -36.98 -16.88 51.08
C LEU A 267 -36.40 -15.69 50.30
N ASP A 268 -36.56 -15.65 48.98
CA ASP A 268 -36.22 -14.47 48.15
C ASP A 268 -37.19 -13.30 48.37
N GLY A 269 -38.32 -13.56 49.03
CA GLY A 269 -39.34 -12.59 49.35
C GLY A 269 -40.47 -12.47 48.31
N SER A 270 -40.42 -13.23 47.22
CA SER A 270 -41.52 -13.35 46.25
C SER A 270 -42.71 -14.14 46.84
N VAL A 271 -43.74 -14.39 46.02
CA VAL A 271 -44.98 -15.03 46.46
C VAL A 271 -45.39 -16.09 45.45
N LEU A 272 -45.40 -17.35 45.89
CA LEU A 272 -45.95 -18.46 45.12
C LEU A 272 -47.47 -18.52 45.33
N GLU A 273 -48.22 -18.57 44.24
CA GLU A 273 -49.67 -18.73 44.25
C GLU A 273 -50.03 -20.19 43.96
N VAL A 274 -50.51 -20.90 44.98
CA VAL A 274 -50.87 -22.31 44.89
C VAL A 274 -52.35 -22.42 44.57
N VAL A 275 -52.67 -22.93 43.38
CA VAL A 275 -54.04 -23.10 42.89
C VAL A 275 -54.37 -24.59 42.84
N VAL A 276 -55.26 -25.02 43.74
CA VAL A 276 -55.68 -26.43 43.84
C VAL A 276 -56.95 -26.64 43.01
N THR A 277 -56.86 -27.49 41.98
CA THR A 277 -58.02 -27.92 41.18
C THR A 277 -58.30 -29.41 41.39
N PRO A 278 -59.49 -29.93 41.06
CA PRO A 278 -59.81 -31.36 41.23
C PRO A 278 -58.94 -32.32 40.40
N GLU A 279 -58.28 -31.83 39.35
CA GLU A 279 -57.46 -32.63 38.44
C GLU A 279 -55.95 -32.49 38.72
N ARG A 280 -55.50 -31.29 39.13
CA ARG A 280 -54.10 -30.97 39.42
C ARG A 280 -53.92 -29.77 40.35
N THR A 281 -52.77 -29.66 41.00
CA THR A 281 -52.35 -28.47 41.75
C THR A 281 -51.26 -27.74 40.99
N MET A 282 -51.44 -26.43 40.78
CA MET A 282 -50.43 -25.54 40.21
C MET A 282 -49.73 -24.76 41.33
N VAL A 283 -48.42 -24.57 41.21
CA VAL A 283 -47.59 -23.70 42.06
C VAL A 283 -47.02 -22.61 41.16
N SER A 284 -47.64 -21.43 41.19
CA SER A 284 -47.43 -20.35 40.22
C SER A 284 -47.59 -20.83 38.76
N THR A 285 -46.48 -21.08 38.05
CA THR A 285 -46.45 -21.55 36.67
C THR A 285 -46.26 -23.07 36.53
N ALA A 286 -45.77 -23.75 37.56
CA ALA A 286 -45.39 -25.16 37.52
C ALA A 286 -46.50 -26.09 38.05
N GLU A 287 -46.58 -27.31 37.53
CA GLU A 287 -47.49 -28.35 38.03
C GLU A 287 -46.83 -29.14 39.17
N LEU A 288 -47.59 -29.45 40.23
CA LEU A 288 -47.14 -30.20 41.40
C LEU A 288 -47.16 -31.72 41.12
N LEU A 289 -46.07 -32.23 40.56
CA LEU A 289 -45.95 -33.62 40.10
C LEU A 289 -45.92 -34.66 41.23
N LYS A 290 -45.23 -34.37 42.34
CA LYS A 290 -45.09 -35.31 43.46
C LYS A 290 -45.07 -34.58 44.81
N PRO A 291 -46.23 -34.47 45.49
CA PRO A 291 -46.33 -33.76 46.76
C PRO A 291 -45.84 -34.58 47.96
N ASP A 292 -45.53 -33.85 49.04
CA ASP A 292 -45.41 -34.36 50.40
C ASP A 292 -44.33 -35.44 50.60
N ILE A 293 -43.15 -35.27 50.02
CA ILE A 293 -41.98 -36.12 50.30
C ILE A 293 -41.37 -35.68 51.65
N TYR A 294 -41.44 -36.54 52.65
CA TYR A 294 -41.11 -36.18 54.05
C TYR A 294 -39.60 -36.10 54.29
N ALA A 295 -39.18 -35.12 55.11
CA ALA A 295 -37.82 -34.99 55.63
C ALA A 295 -37.85 -34.66 57.14
N SER A 296 -36.72 -34.75 57.84
CA SER A 296 -36.63 -34.43 59.27
C SER A 296 -36.75 -32.93 59.58
N ASN A 297 -36.34 -32.06 58.65
CA ASN A 297 -36.33 -30.60 58.81
C ASN A 297 -37.30 -29.86 57.88
N GLY A 298 -38.13 -30.58 57.12
CA GLY A 298 -39.06 -29.96 56.19
C GLY A 298 -39.86 -30.95 55.34
N VAL A 299 -40.35 -30.46 54.20
CA VAL A 299 -41.00 -31.26 53.15
C VAL A 299 -40.42 -30.89 51.79
N LEU A 300 -40.26 -31.89 50.92
CA LEU A 300 -39.97 -31.72 49.51
C LEU A 300 -41.24 -31.98 48.68
N HIS A 301 -41.55 -31.05 47.79
CA HIS A 301 -42.53 -31.15 46.72
C HIS A 301 -41.79 -31.12 45.39
N LEU A 302 -42.14 -31.98 44.43
CA LEU A 302 -41.57 -31.91 43.08
C LEU A 302 -42.50 -31.18 42.12
N VAL A 303 -41.93 -30.25 41.35
CA VAL A 303 -42.65 -29.42 40.37
C VAL A 303 -42.14 -29.61 38.94
N SER A 304 -42.97 -29.28 37.94
CA SER A 304 -42.70 -29.55 36.53
C SER A 304 -41.78 -28.56 35.81
N SER A 305 -41.48 -27.41 36.41
CA SER A 305 -40.68 -26.34 35.81
C SER A 305 -40.07 -25.45 36.89
N LEU A 306 -39.03 -24.68 36.56
CA LEU A 306 -38.49 -23.66 37.46
C LEU A 306 -39.57 -22.59 37.76
N LEU A 307 -39.58 -22.11 39.01
CA LEU A 307 -40.50 -21.09 39.53
C LEU A 307 -39.98 -19.65 39.38
N VAL A 308 -38.74 -19.48 38.92
CA VAL A 308 -38.08 -18.19 38.66
C VAL A 308 -37.47 -18.19 37.26
N ASN A 309 -37.43 -17.02 36.61
CA ASN A 309 -36.78 -16.87 35.32
C ASN A 309 -35.26 -16.66 35.47
N LEU A 310 -34.48 -17.27 34.58
CA LEU A 310 -33.03 -17.14 34.54
C LEU A 310 -32.63 -15.86 33.78
N GLU A 311 -32.48 -14.77 34.52
CA GLU A 311 -31.91 -13.52 33.98
C GLU A 311 -30.38 -13.68 33.82
N ILE A 312 -29.96 -14.14 32.65
CA ILE A 312 -28.55 -14.37 32.32
C ILE A 312 -28.02 -13.24 31.42
N THR A 313 -27.04 -12.50 31.93
CA THR A 313 -26.36 -11.41 31.22
C THR A 313 -25.22 -11.91 30.34
N PRO A 314 -24.78 -11.15 29.32
CA PRO A 314 -23.59 -11.48 28.54
C PRO A 314 -22.34 -11.79 29.37
N GLU A 315 -22.17 -11.18 30.56
CA GLU A 315 -21.11 -11.52 31.50
C GLU A 315 -21.14 -13.01 31.92
N LYS A 316 -22.31 -13.54 32.30
CA LYS A 316 -22.46 -14.94 32.73
C LYS A 316 -22.24 -15.93 31.58
N TYR A 317 -22.64 -15.56 30.36
CA TYR A 317 -22.30 -16.30 29.15
C TYR A 317 -20.78 -16.34 28.92
N LEU A 318 -20.06 -15.22 29.09
CA LEU A 318 -18.59 -15.19 29.01
C LEU A 318 -17.92 -16.08 30.07
N LEU A 319 -18.45 -16.12 31.30
CA LEU A 319 -17.98 -17.01 32.36
C LEU A 319 -18.13 -18.49 31.98
N ALA A 320 -19.28 -18.90 31.43
CA ALA A 320 -19.52 -20.25 30.94
C ALA A 320 -18.67 -20.64 29.72
N LEU A 321 -18.22 -19.64 28.93
CA LEU A 321 -17.43 -19.81 27.71
C LEU A 321 -15.91 -19.78 27.94
N ASN A 322 -15.45 -19.92 29.19
CA ASN A 322 -14.03 -19.89 29.58
C ASN A 322 -13.33 -18.57 29.23
N CYS A 323 -13.97 -17.46 29.58
CA CYS A 323 -13.44 -16.09 29.53
C CYS A 323 -13.43 -15.42 30.93
N SER A 324 -13.21 -16.20 32.00
CA SER A 324 -13.23 -15.75 33.39
C SER A 324 -12.17 -14.70 33.71
N SER A 325 -10.99 -14.79 33.11
CA SER A 325 -9.91 -13.81 33.24
C SER A 325 -10.25 -12.52 32.50
N PHE A 326 -10.88 -12.60 31.32
CA PHE A 326 -11.37 -11.42 30.61
C PHE A 326 -12.44 -10.67 31.43
N VAL A 327 -13.39 -11.39 32.04
CA VAL A 327 -14.38 -10.80 32.97
C VAL A 327 -13.70 -10.19 34.19
N SER A 328 -12.72 -10.88 34.81
CA SER A 328 -11.92 -10.33 35.92
C SER A 328 -11.21 -9.02 35.56
N LEU A 329 -10.68 -8.91 34.34
CA LEU A 329 -10.07 -7.68 33.83
C LEU A 329 -11.11 -6.55 33.67
N LEU A 330 -12.30 -6.83 33.12
CA LEU A 330 -13.41 -5.86 33.01
C LEU A 330 -13.89 -5.33 34.36
N HIS A 331 -13.99 -6.20 35.37
CA HIS A 331 -14.28 -5.79 36.75
C HIS A 331 -13.20 -4.87 37.32
N SER A 332 -11.92 -5.16 37.07
CA SER A 332 -10.79 -4.37 37.61
C SER A 332 -10.75 -2.91 37.17
N VAL A 333 -11.37 -2.57 36.03
CA VAL A 333 -11.46 -1.21 35.46
C VAL A 333 -12.89 -0.66 35.41
N ASN A 334 -13.84 -1.29 36.11
CA ASN A 334 -15.24 -0.88 36.20
C ASN A 334 -15.95 -0.75 34.83
N LEU A 335 -15.71 -1.69 33.91
CA LEU A 335 -16.37 -1.78 32.60
C LEU A 335 -17.55 -2.78 32.55
N THR A 336 -17.96 -3.30 33.70
CA THR A 336 -19.04 -4.31 33.86
C THR A 336 -20.39 -3.87 33.29
N GLY A 337 -20.64 -2.56 33.15
CA GLY A 337 -21.81 -2.02 32.47
C GLY A 337 -21.92 -2.46 30.99
N LEU A 338 -20.79 -2.68 30.30
CA LEU A 338 -20.76 -3.12 28.90
C LEU A 338 -21.16 -4.59 28.69
N VAL A 339 -21.22 -5.38 29.76
CA VAL A 339 -21.54 -6.83 29.74
C VAL A 339 -22.77 -7.22 30.55
N ASN A 340 -23.35 -6.29 31.32
CA ASN A 340 -24.61 -6.50 32.06
C ASN A 340 -25.79 -5.70 31.51
N ASP A 341 -25.57 -4.70 30.66
CA ASP A 341 -26.64 -4.15 29.83
C ASP A 341 -27.14 -5.23 28.86
N THR A 342 -28.45 -5.47 28.86
CA THR A 342 -29.13 -6.46 28.01
C THR A 342 -30.01 -5.80 26.93
N GLU A 343 -30.22 -4.48 27.01
CA GLU A 343 -30.89 -3.71 25.98
C GLU A 343 -29.89 -3.24 24.90
N ALA A 344 -28.69 -2.84 25.31
CA ALA A 344 -27.64 -2.37 24.41
C ALA A 344 -27.13 -3.48 23.47
N GLN A 345 -27.11 -3.17 22.17
CA GLN A 345 -26.53 -4.04 21.15
C GLN A 345 -25.03 -3.82 21.06
N TYR A 346 -24.25 -4.80 21.51
CA TYR A 346 -22.79 -4.83 21.35
C TYR A 346 -22.35 -6.09 20.60
N THR A 347 -21.22 -5.97 19.90
CA THR A 347 -20.42 -7.11 19.48
C THR A 347 -19.14 -7.12 20.31
N ILE A 348 -18.95 -8.18 21.10
CA ILE A 348 -17.84 -8.37 22.02
C ILE A 348 -16.81 -9.28 21.35
N LEU A 349 -15.56 -8.85 21.34
CA LEU A 349 -14.42 -9.59 20.85
C LEU A 349 -13.69 -10.18 22.06
N ALA A 350 -14.00 -11.41 22.46
CA ALA A 350 -13.58 -11.98 23.74
C ALA A 350 -12.37 -12.93 23.57
N PRO A 351 -11.20 -12.65 24.15
CA PRO A 351 -10.17 -13.67 24.31
C PRO A 351 -10.61 -14.67 25.40
N ARG A 352 -10.33 -15.95 25.18
CA ARG A 352 -10.52 -17.00 26.20
C ARG A 352 -9.35 -17.05 27.17
N ASP A 353 -9.54 -17.75 28.29
CA ASP A 353 -8.53 -17.82 29.35
C ASP A 353 -7.25 -18.54 28.90
N ASP A 354 -7.34 -19.53 28.01
CA ASP A 354 -6.20 -20.18 27.37
C ASP A 354 -5.45 -19.23 26.41
N VAL A 355 -6.18 -18.36 25.71
CA VAL A 355 -5.61 -17.30 24.86
C VAL A 355 -4.92 -16.21 25.68
N LEU A 356 -5.43 -15.91 26.88
CA LEU A 356 -4.82 -14.95 27.81
C LEU A 356 -3.57 -15.54 28.51
N GLU A 357 -3.63 -16.80 28.96
CA GLU A 357 -2.48 -17.50 29.56
C GLU A 357 -1.29 -17.59 28.57
N LEU A 358 -1.57 -17.86 27.29
CA LEU A 358 -0.56 -17.87 26.22
C LEU A 358 -0.01 -16.48 25.86
N PHE A 359 -0.71 -15.39 26.22
CA PHE A 359 -0.24 -14.02 26.02
C PHE A 359 0.63 -13.55 27.20
N GLY A 360 0.32 -14.01 28.42
CA GLY A 360 1.14 -13.84 29.61
C GLY A 360 0.94 -12.51 30.35
N ASP A 361 1.01 -12.56 31.68
CA ASP A 361 0.78 -11.41 32.58
C ASP A 361 1.72 -10.22 32.36
N GLY A 362 2.87 -10.41 31.70
CA GLY A 362 3.87 -9.37 31.45
C GLY A 362 3.57 -8.45 30.26
N ASP A 363 2.74 -8.90 29.31
CA ASP A 363 2.39 -8.14 28.10
C ASP A 363 1.00 -7.47 28.20
N LEU A 364 0.26 -7.70 29.30
CA LEU A 364 -0.99 -7.01 29.63
C LEU A 364 -0.74 -5.80 30.55
N PRO A 365 -1.46 -4.67 30.38
CA PRO A 365 -1.33 -3.53 31.30
C PRO A 365 -1.87 -3.84 32.70
N GLU A 366 -1.35 -3.17 33.73
CA GLU A 366 -1.68 -3.44 35.13
C GLU A 366 -3.19 -3.37 35.44
N LYS A 367 -3.68 -4.23 36.33
CA LYS A 367 -5.10 -4.28 36.72
C LYS A 367 -5.53 -2.95 37.37
N GLY A 368 -6.60 -2.36 36.85
CA GLY A 368 -7.06 -1.02 37.25
C GLY A 368 -6.35 0.15 36.57
N SER A 369 -5.41 -0.08 35.65
CA SER A 369 -4.78 1.00 34.87
C SER A 369 -5.70 1.57 33.78
N GLU A 370 -5.46 2.84 33.41
CA GLU A 370 -6.14 3.48 32.28
C GLU A 370 -5.81 2.81 30.94
N ASP A 371 -4.58 2.31 30.77
CA ASP A 371 -4.17 1.58 29.55
C ASP A 371 -4.91 0.24 29.42
N LEU A 372 -5.15 -0.47 30.54
CA LEU A 372 -6.03 -1.65 30.55
C LEU A 372 -7.48 -1.26 30.23
N ARG A 373 -7.97 -0.14 30.79
CA ARG A 373 -9.34 0.36 30.51
C ARG A 373 -9.52 0.66 29.03
N LYS A 374 -8.53 1.29 28.38
CA LYS A 374 -8.52 1.56 26.93
C LYS A 374 -8.46 0.28 26.11
N LEU A 375 -7.54 -0.63 26.44
CA LEU A 375 -7.39 -1.92 25.78
C LEU A 375 -8.70 -2.71 25.80
N LEU A 376 -9.37 -2.79 26.95
CA LEU A 376 -10.64 -3.51 27.07
C LEU A 376 -11.78 -2.81 26.31
N GLN A 377 -11.88 -1.48 26.32
CA GLN A 377 -12.88 -0.75 25.51
C GLN A 377 -12.73 -0.99 24.00
N TYR A 378 -11.50 -1.24 23.52
CA TYR A 378 -11.23 -1.56 22.11
C TYR A 378 -11.76 -2.94 21.68
N HIS A 379 -12.09 -3.82 22.63
CA HIS A 379 -12.69 -5.14 22.37
C HIS A 379 -14.24 -5.10 22.20
N PHE A 380 -14.88 -3.93 22.35
CA PHE A 380 -16.34 -3.78 22.18
C PHE A 380 -16.65 -2.92 20.95
N LEU A 381 -17.53 -3.40 20.10
CA LEU A 381 -18.07 -2.69 18.94
C LEU A 381 -19.56 -2.38 19.17
N PRO A 382 -20.02 -1.11 19.07
CA PRO A 382 -21.44 -0.79 19.09
C PRO A 382 -22.16 -1.43 17.88
N GLY A 383 -23.32 -2.05 18.11
CA GLY A 383 -24.12 -2.74 17.10
C GLY A 383 -23.85 -4.25 16.97
N HIS A 384 -24.69 -4.92 16.19
CA HIS A 384 -24.73 -6.38 16.05
C HIS A 384 -24.12 -6.85 14.70
N TRP A 385 -22.82 -7.16 14.72
CA TRP A 385 -21.98 -7.33 13.53
C TRP A 385 -21.81 -8.80 13.12
N THR A 386 -22.85 -9.39 12.53
CA THR A 386 -22.83 -10.78 12.05
C THR A 386 -21.82 -11.07 10.91
N PRO A 387 -21.40 -12.34 10.69
CA PRO A 387 -20.57 -12.74 9.53
C PRO A 387 -21.16 -12.46 8.13
N LYS A 388 -22.39 -11.93 8.06
CA LYS A 388 -23.11 -11.57 6.83
C LYS A 388 -23.12 -10.07 6.53
N ASN A 389 -22.91 -9.19 7.53
CA ASN A 389 -22.86 -7.73 7.34
C ASN A 389 -21.45 -7.13 7.41
N LEU A 390 -20.44 -7.92 7.81
CA LEU A 390 -19.02 -7.58 7.67
C LEU A 390 -18.54 -7.70 6.22
N ALA A 391 -17.64 -6.79 5.82
CA ALA A 391 -17.01 -6.74 4.50
C ALA A 391 -15.49 -6.54 4.62
N ASP A 392 -14.75 -6.95 3.58
CA ASP A 392 -13.29 -6.81 3.50
C ASP A 392 -12.89 -5.32 3.37
N GLY A 393 -11.92 -4.87 4.16
CA GLY A 393 -11.50 -3.47 4.21
C GLY A 393 -12.51 -2.53 4.88
N MET A 394 -13.46 -3.06 5.66
CA MET A 394 -14.39 -2.26 6.46
C MET A 394 -13.70 -1.71 7.72
N LEU A 395 -14.08 -0.50 8.13
CA LEU A 395 -13.71 0.09 9.43
C LEU A 395 -14.96 0.15 10.32
N LEU A 396 -14.84 -0.29 11.57
CA LEU A 396 -15.90 -0.23 12.58
C LEU A 396 -15.45 0.63 13.77
N GLU A 397 -16.33 1.51 14.26
CA GLU A 397 -16.10 2.24 15.51
C GLU A 397 -16.12 1.29 16.72
N THR A 398 -15.30 1.57 17.72
CA THR A 398 -15.22 0.81 18.97
C THR A 398 -15.83 1.60 20.14
N VAL A 399 -15.91 0.99 21.33
CA VAL A 399 -16.29 1.69 22.56
C VAL A 399 -15.18 2.62 23.05
N LEU A 400 -13.92 2.37 22.69
CA LEU A 400 -12.76 3.20 23.03
C LEU A 400 -12.90 4.61 22.43
N VAL A 401 -12.82 5.62 23.29
CA VAL A 401 -12.71 7.04 22.94
C VAL A 401 -11.28 7.50 23.19
N GLU A 402 -10.68 8.18 22.22
CA GLU A 402 -9.30 8.69 22.32
C GLU A 402 -9.26 10.22 22.27
N ASP A 403 -8.49 10.82 23.19
CA ASP A 403 -8.19 12.26 23.17
C ASP A 403 -7.41 12.63 21.89
N GLY A 404 -6.58 11.71 21.39
CA GLY A 404 -5.91 11.84 20.09
C GLY A 404 -6.86 11.93 18.90
N LEU A 405 -8.13 11.54 19.06
CA LEU A 405 -9.19 11.69 18.07
C LEU A 405 -10.17 12.82 18.41
N ASP A 406 -9.79 13.77 19.29
CA ASP A 406 -10.61 14.93 19.69
C ASP A 406 -11.94 14.50 20.36
N GLY A 407 -11.87 13.43 21.17
CA GLY A 407 -13.05 12.77 21.75
C GLY A 407 -13.80 11.84 20.78
N GLY A 408 -13.23 11.58 19.60
CA GLY A 408 -13.71 10.57 18.66
C GLY A 408 -13.50 9.13 19.14
N ARG A 409 -14.28 8.21 18.58
CA ARG A 409 -14.11 6.76 18.80
C ARG A 409 -12.95 6.25 17.97
N GLN A 410 -12.12 5.39 18.55
CA GLN A 410 -11.11 4.65 17.79
C GLN A 410 -11.80 3.60 16.91
N VAL A 411 -11.28 3.40 15.69
CA VAL A 411 -11.80 2.43 14.72
C VAL A 411 -10.98 1.13 14.73
N LEU A 412 -11.59 0.06 14.22
CA LEU A 412 -11.01 -1.27 14.08
C LEU A 412 -11.20 -1.75 12.64
N SER A 413 -10.12 -2.22 12.00
CA SER A 413 -10.18 -2.76 10.64
C SER A 413 -10.72 -4.19 10.59
N ILE A 414 -11.42 -4.52 9.50
CA ILE A 414 -12.00 -5.84 9.26
C ILE A 414 -11.44 -6.42 7.95
N ASP A 415 -10.78 -7.58 8.06
CA ASP A 415 -10.36 -8.37 6.89
C ASP A 415 -11.33 -9.56 6.73
N VAL A 416 -11.82 -9.83 5.52
CA VAL A 416 -12.77 -10.93 5.24
C VAL A 416 -12.34 -11.73 4.02
N SER A 417 -11.51 -12.75 4.22
CA SER A 417 -11.06 -13.65 3.15
C SER A 417 -11.94 -14.90 3.04
N ALA A 418 -12.59 -15.06 1.88
CA ALA A 418 -13.33 -16.26 1.50
C ALA A 418 -12.44 -17.21 0.69
N GLU A 419 -12.17 -18.41 1.22
CA GLU A 419 -11.43 -19.43 0.48
C GLU A 419 -12.30 -20.05 -0.64
N LYS A 420 -11.75 -20.20 -1.84
CA LYS A 420 -12.49 -20.68 -3.02
C LYS A 420 -12.88 -22.17 -3.00
N GLN A 421 -12.72 -22.86 -1.87
CA GLN A 421 -12.96 -24.31 -1.73
C GLN A 421 -13.72 -24.72 -0.46
N LYS A 422 -14.14 -23.77 0.38
CA LYS A 422 -14.98 -23.98 1.58
C LYS A 422 -15.97 -22.83 1.73
N GLU A 423 -17.07 -23.06 2.45
CA GLU A 423 -18.00 -21.99 2.84
C GLU A 423 -17.50 -21.19 4.06
N ASP A 424 -16.42 -21.66 4.70
CA ASP A 424 -15.70 -21.00 5.80
C ASP A 424 -15.18 -19.60 5.38
N ARG A 425 -15.87 -18.54 5.81
CA ARG A 425 -15.37 -17.16 5.73
C ARG A 425 -14.39 -16.92 6.88
N SER A 426 -13.12 -16.74 6.56
CA SER A 426 -12.14 -16.31 7.57
C SER A 426 -12.27 -14.80 7.81
N ILE A 427 -12.62 -14.43 9.04
CA ILE A 427 -12.79 -13.04 9.49
C ILE A 427 -11.62 -12.68 10.41
N LYS A 428 -11.11 -11.45 10.27
CA LYS A 428 -10.15 -10.86 11.20
C LYS A 428 -10.61 -9.49 11.65
N PHE A 429 -10.37 -9.19 12.92
CA PHE A 429 -10.57 -7.90 13.55
C PHE A 429 -9.19 -7.33 13.91
N GLY A 430 -8.78 -6.19 13.36
CA GLY A 430 -7.45 -5.61 13.59
C GLY A 430 -6.29 -6.56 13.25
N GLY A 431 -6.45 -7.43 12.25
CA GLY A 431 -5.50 -8.49 11.93
C GLY A 431 -5.41 -9.63 12.96
N VAL A 432 -6.35 -9.73 13.91
CA VAL A 432 -6.53 -10.86 14.83
C VAL A 432 -7.59 -11.81 14.26
N GLY A 433 -7.32 -13.12 14.23
CA GLY A 433 -8.26 -14.11 13.71
C GLY A 433 -9.36 -14.47 14.68
N VAL A 434 -10.56 -14.73 14.15
CA VAL A 434 -11.67 -15.34 14.90
C VAL A 434 -11.43 -16.84 15.12
N ILE A 435 -11.81 -17.36 16.29
CA ILE A 435 -11.82 -18.80 16.61
C ILE A 435 -13.28 -19.30 16.65
N GLY A 436 -13.64 -20.17 15.70
CA GLY A 436 -14.96 -20.80 15.63
C GLY A 436 -16.08 -19.87 15.14
N GLU A 437 -17.33 -20.26 15.36
CA GLU A 437 -18.51 -19.45 15.06
C GLU A 437 -18.83 -18.49 16.23
N PRO A 438 -19.38 -17.27 15.96
CA PRO A 438 -19.76 -16.34 17.00
C PRO A 438 -21.04 -16.78 17.72
N VAL A 439 -21.08 -16.60 19.04
CA VAL A 439 -22.21 -16.95 19.90
C VAL A 439 -23.15 -15.76 20.04
N VAL A 440 -24.44 -15.95 19.75
CA VAL A 440 -25.48 -14.94 19.98
C VAL A 440 -25.99 -15.06 21.42
N VAL A 441 -26.01 -13.96 22.16
CA VAL A 441 -26.47 -13.86 23.55
C VAL A 441 -27.46 -12.70 23.65
N ASN A 442 -28.75 -13.01 23.58
CA ASN A 442 -29.84 -12.02 23.50
C ASN A 442 -29.62 -11.02 22.35
N ASN A 443 -29.33 -9.76 22.64
CA ASN A 443 -29.04 -8.68 21.68
C ASN A 443 -27.54 -8.53 21.37
N THR A 444 -26.67 -9.30 22.03
CA THR A 444 -25.21 -9.17 22.00
C THR A 444 -24.58 -10.34 21.24
N LEU A 445 -23.50 -10.06 20.50
CA LEU A 445 -22.79 -11.06 19.69
C LEU A 445 -21.35 -11.24 20.19
N VAL A 446 -20.94 -12.47 20.51
CA VAL A 446 -19.60 -12.76 21.03
C VAL A 446 -18.76 -13.49 19.99
N TYR A 447 -17.65 -12.88 19.57
CA TYR A 447 -16.60 -13.52 18.77
C TYR A 447 -15.43 -13.91 19.68
N PHE A 448 -14.95 -15.14 19.58
CA PHE A 448 -13.67 -15.50 20.20
C PHE A 448 -12.51 -15.07 19.30
N ILE A 449 -11.47 -14.48 19.89
CA ILE A 449 -10.30 -13.95 19.17
C ILE A 449 -9.02 -14.70 19.54
N SER A 450 -8.09 -14.84 18.58
CA SER A 450 -6.88 -15.66 18.70
C SER A 450 -5.72 -15.04 19.50
N ARG A 451 -5.91 -13.82 20.01
CA ARG A 451 -5.04 -13.05 20.93
C ARG A 451 -5.83 -11.79 21.36
N PRO A 452 -5.49 -11.13 22.47
CA PRO A 452 -6.05 -9.81 22.78
C PRO A 452 -5.82 -8.79 21.66
N LEU A 453 -6.77 -7.87 21.49
CA LEU A 453 -6.64 -6.69 20.64
C LEU A 453 -5.85 -5.61 21.37
N VAL A 454 -4.81 -5.10 20.74
CA VAL A 454 -4.03 -3.96 21.25
C VAL A 454 -4.49 -2.69 20.53
N PRO A 455 -4.86 -1.61 21.23
CA PRO A 455 -5.26 -0.36 20.58
C PRO A 455 -4.09 0.28 19.81
N PRO A 456 -4.35 1.04 18.73
CA PRO A 456 -3.29 1.66 17.93
C PRO A 456 -2.41 2.61 18.76
N SER A 457 -1.09 2.45 18.63
CA SER A 457 -0.10 3.25 19.37
C SER A 457 0.19 4.60 18.70
N ASP A 458 1.08 5.42 19.27
CA ASP A 458 1.45 6.69 18.65
C ASP A 458 2.09 6.49 17.26
N ALA A 459 1.94 7.49 16.40
CA ALA A 459 2.36 7.38 15.00
C ALA A 459 3.84 7.04 14.82
N LEU A 460 4.73 7.39 15.76
CA LEU A 460 6.16 7.09 15.65
C LEU A 460 6.48 5.67 16.12
N GLN A 461 5.76 5.15 17.12
CA GLN A 461 5.80 3.72 17.47
C GLN A 461 5.26 2.85 16.33
N THR A 462 4.17 3.30 15.67
CA THR A 462 3.59 2.62 14.50
C THR A 462 4.55 2.58 13.30
N ILE A 463 5.36 3.64 13.10
CA ILE A 463 6.40 3.70 12.06
C ILE A 463 7.64 2.85 12.42
N LEU A 464 7.98 2.71 13.70
CA LEU A 464 9.24 2.10 14.15
C LEU A 464 9.58 0.70 13.55
N PRO A 465 8.65 -0.26 13.41
CA PRO A 465 8.95 -1.56 12.79
C PRO A 465 9.04 -1.50 11.24
N LEU A 466 8.58 -0.42 10.61
CA LEU A 466 8.48 -0.29 9.15
C LEU A 466 9.81 0.21 8.56
N GLN A 467 10.71 -0.73 8.26
CA GLN A 467 12.07 -0.45 7.79
C GLN A 467 12.13 0.53 6.60
N ASP A 468 11.18 0.44 5.67
CA ASP A 468 11.08 1.31 4.49
C ASP A 468 10.69 2.76 4.78
N LEU A 469 10.33 3.10 6.03
CA LEU A 469 9.96 4.45 6.47
C LEU A 469 11.03 5.07 7.42
N SER A 470 12.11 4.35 7.69
CA SER A 470 13.11 4.72 8.71
C SER A 470 13.82 6.07 8.47
N LEU A 471 14.02 6.51 7.22
CA LEU A 471 14.57 7.85 6.92
C LEU A 471 13.60 8.98 7.28
N PHE A 472 12.28 8.76 7.18
CA PHE A 472 11.29 9.72 7.66
C PHE A 472 11.32 9.81 9.18
N LEU A 473 11.36 8.68 9.89
CA LEU A 473 11.46 8.65 11.34
C LEU A 473 12.73 9.37 11.85
N ALA A 474 13.88 9.14 11.21
CA ALA A 474 15.12 9.86 11.50
C ALA A 474 14.99 11.38 11.23
N SER A 475 14.27 11.76 10.16
CA SER A 475 13.98 13.16 9.83
C SER A 475 13.13 13.85 10.89
N VAL A 476 12.12 13.16 11.45
CA VAL A 476 11.25 13.67 12.53
C VAL A 476 12.04 13.99 13.79
N PHE A 477 12.98 13.12 14.20
CA PHE A 477 13.86 13.39 15.34
C PHE A 477 14.87 14.52 15.05
N SER A 478 15.45 14.56 13.85
CA SER A 478 16.37 15.63 13.41
C SER A 478 15.70 17.01 13.37
N ALA A 479 14.44 17.06 12.91
CA ALA A 479 13.58 18.24 12.96
C ALA A 479 13.13 18.59 14.39
N SER A 480 13.17 17.61 15.31
CA SER A 480 12.64 17.68 16.68
C SER A 480 11.18 18.14 16.73
N ILE A 481 10.34 17.51 15.92
CA ILE A 481 8.88 17.68 15.91
C ILE A 481 8.14 16.43 16.40
N ALA A 482 8.86 15.49 17.01
CA ALA A 482 8.32 14.20 17.44
C ALA A 482 7.06 14.35 18.32
N ASP A 483 7.12 15.23 19.31
CA ASP A 483 6.01 15.52 20.22
C ASP A 483 4.80 16.15 19.47
N THR A 484 5.06 16.97 18.45
CA THR A 484 4.00 17.52 17.59
C THR A 484 3.26 16.40 16.85
N LEU A 485 3.98 15.43 16.28
CA LEU A 485 3.35 14.31 15.55
C LEU A 485 2.74 13.24 16.48
N LYS A 486 3.14 13.18 17.76
CA LYS A 486 2.54 12.29 18.76
C LYS A 486 1.27 12.83 19.40
N PHE A 487 1.19 14.14 19.63
CA PHE A 487 0.15 14.74 20.49
C PHE A 487 -0.79 15.71 19.75
N THR A 488 -0.61 15.96 18.45
CA THR A 488 -1.61 16.72 17.68
C THR A 488 -2.78 15.79 17.31
N PRO A 489 -4.01 16.06 17.77
CA PRO A 489 -5.14 15.18 17.52
C PRO A 489 -5.63 15.27 16.07
N ARG A 490 -6.38 14.25 15.64
CA ARG A 490 -7.07 14.15 14.34
C ARG A 490 -6.17 14.34 13.11
N THR A 491 -5.01 13.69 13.09
CA THR A 491 -4.02 13.82 12.02
C THR A 491 -4.00 12.64 11.05
N SER A 492 -3.87 12.92 9.75
CA SER A 492 -3.49 11.91 8.74
C SER A 492 -2.06 12.13 8.30
N LEU A 493 -1.19 11.13 8.50
CA LEU A 493 0.25 11.25 8.27
C LEU A 493 0.65 10.58 6.95
N LEU A 494 1.14 11.38 5.99
CA LEU A 494 1.58 10.94 4.67
C LEU A 494 3.08 10.63 4.70
N VAL A 495 3.46 9.37 4.91
CA VAL A 495 4.86 8.98 5.16
C VAL A 495 5.56 8.56 3.86
N PRO A 496 6.59 9.30 3.40
CA PRO A 496 7.36 8.95 2.22
C PRO A 496 8.31 7.77 2.47
N HIS A 497 8.38 6.85 1.51
CA HIS A 497 9.34 5.75 1.51
C HIS A 497 10.80 6.24 1.52
N ASN A 498 11.73 5.41 2.01
CA ASN A 498 13.18 5.63 1.95
C ASN A 498 13.69 5.91 0.51
N SER A 499 12.99 5.43 -0.51
CA SER A 499 13.32 5.69 -1.92
C SER A 499 13.01 7.13 -2.36
N ALA A 500 12.05 7.81 -1.72
CA ALA A 500 11.72 9.21 -1.96
C ALA A 500 12.90 10.13 -1.68
N PHE A 501 13.62 9.91 -0.57
CA PHE A 501 14.81 10.69 -0.19
C PHE A 501 15.95 10.59 -1.22
N LYS A 502 15.96 9.54 -2.06
CA LYS A 502 16.91 9.41 -3.18
C LYS A 502 16.37 10.11 -4.43
N ARG A 503 15.07 9.97 -4.74
CA ARG A 503 14.39 10.65 -5.86
C ARG A 503 14.33 12.17 -5.72
N LEU A 504 14.26 12.69 -4.49
CA LEU A 504 14.29 14.13 -4.21
C LEU A 504 15.57 14.84 -4.69
N GLY A 505 16.66 14.09 -4.90
CA GLY A 505 17.97 14.58 -5.30
C GLY A 505 18.90 14.73 -4.09
N MET A 506 20.10 14.14 -4.19
CA MET A 506 21.06 14.05 -3.07
C MET A 506 21.37 15.39 -2.42
N LEU A 507 21.48 16.49 -3.18
CA LEU A 507 21.76 17.82 -2.63
C LEU A 507 20.57 18.44 -1.89
N VAL A 508 19.33 18.10 -2.29
CA VAL A 508 18.12 18.56 -1.59
C VAL A 508 17.99 17.81 -0.25
N SER A 509 18.17 16.50 -0.27
CA SER A 509 18.13 15.67 0.94
C SER A 509 19.27 16.02 1.90
N ALA A 510 20.48 16.27 1.40
CA ALA A 510 21.60 16.79 2.21
C ALA A 510 21.30 18.17 2.80
N HIS A 511 20.70 19.09 2.02
CA HIS A 511 20.26 20.40 2.56
C HIS A 511 19.24 20.23 3.67
N LEU A 512 18.19 19.43 3.48
CA LEU A 512 17.09 19.28 4.45
C LEU A 512 17.55 18.59 5.75
N LEU A 513 18.42 17.58 5.65
CA LEU A 513 18.98 16.88 6.81
C LEU A 513 20.11 17.64 7.51
N ALA A 514 20.64 18.72 6.93
CA ALA A 514 21.69 19.52 7.56
C ALA A 514 21.18 20.25 8.83
N PRO A 515 21.96 20.29 9.93
CA PRO A 515 21.54 20.95 11.17
C PRO A 515 21.15 22.43 11.03
N SER A 516 21.69 23.15 10.03
CA SER A 516 21.31 24.54 9.75
C SER A 516 19.92 24.71 9.14
N SER A 517 19.30 23.63 8.67
CA SER A 517 18.09 23.63 7.85
C SER A 517 16.87 23.06 8.58
N LYS A 518 17.00 22.83 9.89
CA LYS A 518 15.97 22.27 10.78
C LYS A 518 14.58 22.90 10.61
N LYS A 519 14.51 24.21 10.35
CA LYS A 519 13.25 24.93 10.08
C LYS A 519 12.61 24.51 8.75
N ASP A 520 13.39 24.38 7.68
CA ASP A 520 12.91 23.93 6.37
C ASP A 520 12.34 22.51 6.50
N LEU A 521 13.11 21.59 7.11
CA LEU A 521 12.69 20.21 7.33
C LEU A 521 11.44 20.10 8.22
N ALA A 522 11.36 20.85 9.31
CA ALA A 522 10.17 20.89 10.17
C ALA A 522 8.93 21.48 9.47
N SER A 523 9.11 22.22 8.37
CA SER A 523 8.00 22.72 7.55
C SER A 523 7.58 21.65 6.54
N VAL A 524 8.54 21.01 5.85
CA VAL A 524 8.29 19.84 4.97
C VAL A 524 7.51 18.75 5.71
N LEU A 525 7.93 18.35 6.91
CA LEU A 525 7.29 17.26 7.65
C LEU A 525 5.88 17.62 8.15
N ARG A 526 5.62 18.88 8.53
CA ARG A 526 4.25 19.33 8.86
C ARG A 526 3.35 19.36 7.63
N HIS A 527 3.89 19.66 6.45
CA HIS A 527 3.15 19.59 5.19
C HIS A 527 2.79 18.14 4.78
N HIS A 528 3.50 17.15 5.31
CA HIS A 528 3.13 15.73 5.20
C HIS A 528 2.11 15.27 6.26
N THR A 529 1.57 16.19 7.08
CA THR A 529 0.57 15.87 8.11
C THR A 529 -0.69 16.68 7.84
N LEU A 530 -1.79 16.01 7.48
CA LEU A 530 -3.11 16.64 7.34
C LEU A 530 -3.69 16.96 8.72
N ASP A 531 -4.49 18.02 8.81
CA ASP A 531 -5.18 18.45 10.04
C ASP A 531 -6.53 17.73 10.29
N THR A 532 -6.76 16.66 9.54
CA THR A 532 -8.00 15.89 9.48
C THR A 532 -7.70 14.39 9.36
N VAL A 533 -8.59 13.54 9.90
CA VAL A 533 -8.52 12.07 9.74
C VAL A 533 -9.30 11.68 8.49
N GLU A 534 -8.61 11.16 7.48
CA GLU A 534 -9.18 10.77 6.19
C GLU A 534 -8.72 9.35 5.89
N TYR A 535 -9.64 8.38 5.99
CA TYR A 535 -9.34 6.96 5.77
C TYR A 535 -9.24 6.63 4.27
N ALA A 536 -8.63 5.50 3.92
CA ALA A 536 -8.39 5.08 2.54
C ALA A 536 -9.66 5.12 1.67
N GLN A 537 -10.83 4.77 2.24
CA GLN A 537 -12.12 4.86 1.55
C GLN A 537 -12.59 6.30 1.25
N SER A 538 -12.33 7.30 2.12
CA SER A 538 -12.70 8.70 1.83
C SER A 538 -11.72 9.34 0.85
N VAL A 539 -10.43 9.00 1.00
CA VAL A 539 -9.31 9.40 0.13
C VAL A 539 -9.45 8.93 -1.31
N GLN A 540 -9.97 7.71 -1.54
CA GLN A 540 -10.25 7.20 -2.89
C GLN A 540 -11.44 7.91 -3.57
N ASN A 541 -12.30 8.60 -2.81
CA ASN A 541 -13.59 9.13 -3.30
C ASN A 541 -13.52 10.59 -3.80
N GLY A 542 -12.99 10.72 -5.02
CA GLY A 542 -12.99 11.95 -5.81
C GLY A 542 -11.74 12.82 -5.62
N SER A 543 -11.68 13.96 -6.32
CA SER A 543 -10.62 14.95 -6.10
C SER A 543 -11.03 15.92 -4.99
N ARG A 544 -10.11 16.15 -4.05
CA ARG A 544 -10.31 16.95 -2.84
C ARG A 544 -9.06 17.76 -2.51
N THR A 545 -9.19 18.72 -1.60
CA THR A 545 -8.08 19.53 -1.07
C THR A 545 -8.15 19.55 0.44
N PHE A 546 -7.01 19.36 1.10
CA PHE A 546 -6.88 19.22 2.54
C PHE A 546 -5.84 20.21 3.06
N ALA A 547 -6.08 20.75 4.25
CA ALA A 547 -5.11 21.58 4.94
C ALA A 547 -4.07 20.70 5.65
N THR A 548 -2.91 21.28 5.95
CA THR A 548 -1.81 20.60 6.64
C THR A 548 -1.43 21.34 7.92
N LEU A 549 -0.73 20.67 8.84
CA LEU A 549 -0.19 21.29 10.05
C LEU A 549 0.86 22.39 9.78
N GLU A 550 1.25 22.60 8.52
CA GLU A 550 2.10 23.72 8.10
C GLU A 550 1.28 24.99 7.76
N GLY A 551 -0.01 24.86 7.53
CA GLY A 551 -0.90 25.94 7.07
C GLY A 551 -0.97 26.10 5.55
N SER A 552 -0.45 25.13 4.79
CA SER A 552 -0.54 25.05 3.32
C SER A 552 -1.38 23.85 2.87
N ASP A 553 -1.93 23.93 1.65
CA ASP A 553 -2.86 22.92 1.14
C ASP A 553 -2.17 21.78 0.37
N VAL A 554 -2.79 20.61 0.41
CA VAL A 554 -2.45 19.41 -0.36
C VAL A 554 -3.68 18.97 -1.16
N GLN A 555 -3.50 18.66 -2.46
CA GLN A 555 -4.58 18.22 -3.34
C GLN A 555 -4.46 16.73 -3.66
N LEU A 556 -5.58 16.02 -3.67
CA LEU A 556 -5.68 14.64 -4.13
C LEU A 556 -6.38 14.57 -5.50
N GLU A 557 -5.79 13.83 -6.42
CA GLU A 557 -6.33 13.52 -7.75
C GLU A 557 -6.48 12.01 -7.93
N HIS A 558 -7.66 11.55 -8.37
CA HIS A 558 -7.93 10.14 -8.64
C HIS A 558 -7.96 9.86 -10.16
N PHE A 559 -7.15 8.91 -10.63
CA PHE A 559 -7.06 8.53 -12.05
C PHE A 559 -7.89 7.28 -12.39
N LYS A 560 -8.28 7.11 -13.66
CA LYS A 560 -9.19 6.04 -14.11
C LYS A 560 -8.67 4.60 -13.96
N ASN A 561 -7.40 4.45 -13.65
CA ASN A 561 -6.71 3.19 -13.31
C ASN A 561 -6.81 2.83 -11.81
N GLY A 562 -7.34 3.72 -10.96
CA GLY A 562 -7.44 3.52 -9.50
C GLY A 562 -6.24 4.02 -8.70
N SER A 563 -5.21 4.62 -9.32
CA SER A 563 -4.11 5.25 -8.58
C SER A 563 -4.52 6.65 -8.10
N VAL A 564 -4.25 6.95 -6.83
CA VAL A 564 -4.44 8.27 -6.23
C VAL A 564 -3.09 9.00 -6.23
N PHE A 565 -3.09 10.25 -6.68
CA PHE A 565 -1.92 11.12 -6.68
C PHE A 565 -2.11 12.32 -5.75
N VAL A 566 -1.03 12.68 -5.05
CA VAL A 566 -0.93 13.82 -4.14
C VAL A 566 -0.10 14.91 -4.78
N SER A 567 -0.59 16.16 -4.78
CA SER A 567 0.19 17.33 -5.22
C SER A 567 0.18 18.44 -4.16
N ALA A 568 1.35 19.02 -3.93
CA ALA A 568 1.53 20.15 -3.03
C ALA A 568 1.03 21.46 -3.66
N SER A 569 0.53 22.40 -2.85
CA SER A 569 0.27 23.79 -3.25
C SER A 569 1.54 24.63 -3.47
N GLY A 570 2.73 24.02 -3.52
CA GLY A 570 4.04 24.67 -3.66
C GLY A 570 5.13 23.71 -4.14
N GLY A 571 6.39 24.09 -3.92
CA GLY A 571 7.53 23.27 -4.34
C GLY A 571 7.84 23.43 -5.83
N TRP A 572 7.70 22.33 -6.60
CA TRP A 572 7.93 22.31 -8.04
C TRP A 572 6.62 22.13 -8.81
N ASP A 573 6.40 22.98 -9.82
CA ASP A 573 5.23 22.88 -10.69
C ASP A 573 5.14 21.49 -11.37
N GLY A 574 3.92 20.96 -11.42
CA GLY A 574 3.61 19.63 -11.93
C GLY A 574 4.06 18.44 -11.08
N MET A 575 4.69 18.62 -9.91
CA MET A 575 5.10 17.48 -9.07
C MET A 575 3.90 16.77 -8.43
N LYS A 576 3.86 15.44 -8.58
CA LYS A 576 2.88 14.56 -7.95
C LYS A 576 3.57 13.35 -7.33
N ALA A 577 3.16 12.97 -6.13
CA ALA A 577 3.53 11.71 -5.47
C ALA A 577 2.37 10.72 -5.63
N GLU A 578 2.64 9.44 -5.87
CA GLU A 578 1.62 8.40 -5.76
C GLU A 578 1.31 8.16 -4.27
N LEU A 579 0.03 8.09 -3.92
CA LEU A 579 -0.44 7.67 -2.61
C LEU A 579 -0.74 6.18 -2.66
N PHE A 580 -0.36 5.46 -1.61
CA PHE A 580 -0.75 4.08 -1.37
C PHE A 580 -1.75 4.07 -0.21
N PRO A 581 -3.08 4.15 -0.47
CA PRO A 581 -4.07 4.28 0.59
C PRO A 581 -4.13 2.99 1.40
N ARG A 582 -3.78 3.08 2.68
CA ARG A 582 -3.77 1.98 3.66
C ARG A 582 -4.20 2.55 4.99
N ASP A 583 -5.15 1.92 5.66
CA ASP A 583 -5.59 2.38 6.98
C ASP A 583 -4.68 1.83 8.08
N ILE A 584 -3.43 2.31 8.10
CA ILE A 584 -2.49 2.07 9.20
C ILE A 584 -2.90 3.00 10.35
N LEU A 585 -3.77 2.49 11.21
CA LEU A 585 -4.37 3.24 12.32
C LEU A 585 -3.30 3.67 13.35
N THR A 586 -3.51 4.82 13.98
CA THR A 586 -2.67 5.35 15.07
C THR A 586 -3.56 5.96 16.16
N GLN A 587 -3.00 6.26 17.33
CA GLN A 587 -3.74 6.90 18.42
C GLN A 587 -4.33 8.28 18.04
N THR A 588 -3.71 9.00 17.09
CA THR A 588 -4.14 10.35 16.66
C THR A 588 -4.88 10.38 15.31
N GLY A 589 -5.05 9.24 14.65
CA GLY A 589 -5.71 9.16 13.34
C GLY A 589 -5.20 8.00 12.50
N VAL A 590 -4.63 8.30 11.33
CA VAL A 590 -4.24 7.30 10.33
C VAL A 590 -2.94 7.67 9.62
N LEU A 591 -2.22 6.66 9.14
CA LEU A 591 -0.98 6.78 8.38
C LEU A 591 -1.19 6.21 6.98
N HIS A 592 -0.73 6.92 5.96
CA HIS A 592 -0.68 6.44 4.58
C HIS A 592 0.75 6.54 4.04
N GLU A 593 1.12 5.66 3.10
CA GLU A 593 2.43 5.69 2.47
C GLU A 593 2.38 6.53 1.18
N VAL A 594 3.40 7.35 0.91
CA VAL A 594 3.55 8.10 -0.35
C VAL A 594 4.86 7.79 -1.07
N SER A 595 4.84 7.89 -2.40
CA SER A 595 6.03 7.64 -3.22
C SER A 595 7.10 8.71 -3.02
N ASP A 596 6.74 9.99 -2.90
CA ASP A 596 7.69 11.10 -3.03
C ASP A 596 7.44 12.26 -2.05
N ILE A 597 8.51 12.99 -1.72
CA ILE A 597 8.49 14.04 -0.70
C ILE A 597 7.91 15.34 -1.27
N LEU A 598 6.81 15.80 -0.67
CA LEU A 598 6.10 17.03 -1.00
C LEU A 598 6.76 18.26 -0.36
N ILE A 599 7.15 19.25 -1.17
CA ILE A 599 7.78 20.48 -0.67
C ILE A 599 6.75 21.61 -0.58
N PRO A 600 6.45 22.15 0.62
CA PRO A 600 5.50 23.26 0.77
C PRO A 600 6.04 24.56 0.18
N ARG A 601 5.13 25.50 -0.10
CA ARG A 601 5.45 26.82 -0.68
C ARG A 601 6.38 27.67 0.20
N SER A 602 6.40 27.43 1.51
CA SER A 602 7.27 28.12 2.48
C SER A 602 8.75 27.72 2.40
N VAL A 603 9.08 26.61 1.71
CA VAL A 603 10.44 26.06 1.63
C VAL A 603 11.07 26.40 0.28
N GLU A 604 11.68 27.58 0.23
CA GLU A 604 12.48 28.01 -0.93
C GLU A 604 13.82 27.26 -0.96
N LEU A 605 14.02 26.42 -1.98
CA LEU A 605 15.27 25.75 -2.29
C LEU A 605 16.03 26.60 -3.32
N THR A 606 16.83 27.55 -2.83
CA THR A 606 17.71 28.40 -3.65
C THR A 606 18.96 27.66 -4.10
N VAL A 607 19.59 28.14 -5.18
CA VAL A 607 20.89 27.63 -5.63
C VAL A 607 21.93 27.76 -4.51
N ALA A 608 21.91 28.85 -3.72
CA ALA A 608 22.77 29.05 -2.55
C ALA A 608 22.68 27.91 -1.51
N LYS A 609 21.46 27.46 -1.18
CA LYS A 609 21.24 26.34 -0.25
C LYS A 609 21.84 25.04 -0.80
N LEU A 610 21.64 24.77 -2.09
CA LEU A 610 22.13 23.57 -2.76
C LEU A 610 23.66 23.58 -2.97
N VAL A 611 24.27 24.74 -3.23
CA VAL A 611 25.73 24.93 -3.29
C VAL A 611 26.37 24.72 -1.91
N LYS A 612 25.71 25.18 -0.84
CA LYS A 612 26.14 24.89 0.53
C LYS A 612 26.07 23.40 0.84
N ALA A 613 25.02 22.70 0.40
CA ALA A 613 24.87 21.25 0.56
C ALA A 613 25.79 20.41 -0.37
N ALA A 614 26.53 21.06 -1.28
CA ALA A 614 27.55 20.47 -2.14
C ALA A 614 28.99 20.74 -1.65
N ASP A 615 29.16 21.29 -0.44
CA ASP A 615 30.44 21.70 0.16
C ASP A 615 31.31 22.55 -0.79
N ALA A 616 30.68 23.53 -1.45
CA ALA A 616 31.26 24.33 -2.53
C ALA A 616 31.23 25.85 -2.26
N THR A 617 31.67 26.26 -1.07
CA THR A 617 31.66 27.67 -0.62
C THR A 617 32.60 28.57 -1.44
N THR A 618 33.66 28.00 -2.01
CA THR A 618 34.57 28.64 -2.96
C THR A 618 33.84 28.98 -4.26
N MET A 619 32.99 28.08 -4.77
CA MET A 619 32.22 28.35 -5.99
C MET A 619 31.19 29.47 -5.78
N ALA A 620 30.50 29.48 -4.63
CA ALA A 620 29.65 30.62 -4.24
C ALA A 620 30.45 31.94 -4.17
N THR A 621 31.67 31.90 -3.65
CA THR A 621 32.57 33.07 -3.55
C THR A 621 33.02 33.56 -4.94
N LEU A 622 33.34 32.65 -5.87
CA LEU A 622 33.68 32.97 -7.26
C LEU A 622 32.51 33.63 -8.00
N ILE A 623 31.30 33.06 -7.89
CA ILE A 623 30.06 33.58 -8.47
C ILE A 623 29.76 35.00 -7.94
N THR A 624 29.89 35.19 -6.63
CA THR A 624 29.69 36.50 -5.99
C THR A 624 30.71 37.54 -6.51
N LYS A 625 31.99 37.19 -6.58
CA LYS A 625 33.05 38.08 -7.09
C LYS A 625 32.95 38.37 -8.59
N ALA A 626 32.34 37.48 -9.39
CA ALA A 626 32.10 37.71 -10.81
C ALA A 626 31.01 38.76 -11.09
N GLY A 627 30.18 39.09 -10.09
CA GLY A 627 28.96 39.90 -10.24
C GLY A 627 27.75 39.07 -10.69
N MET A 628 27.65 37.82 -10.22
CA MET A 628 26.58 36.87 -10.58
C MET A 628 25.84 36.32 -9.34
N ASP A 629 25.84 37.07 -8.24
CA ASP A 629 25.17 36.76 -6.96
C ASP A 629 23.67 36.43 -7.11
N TRP A 630 22.99 37.09 -8.04
CA TRP A 630 21.59 36.86 -8.40
C TRP A 630 21.30 35.41 -8.82
N VAL A 631 22.29 34.68 -9.34
CA VAL A 631 22.18 33.23 -9.63
C VAL A 631 21.99 32.42 -8.34
N LEU A 632 22.73 32.75 -7.28
CA LEU A 632 22.68 32.02 -6.01
C LEU A 632 21.30 32.16 -5.35
N ASN A 633 20.65 33.31 -5.51
CA ASN A 633 19.28 33.54 -5.06
C ASN A 633 18.23 32.89 -5.98
N GLY A 634 18.58 32.57 -7.24
CA GLY A 634 17.64 32.12 -8.27
C GLY A 634 16.72 33.24 -8.77
N THR A 635 17.22 34.48 -8.75
CA THR A 635 16.54 35.67 -9.26
C THR A 635 16.99 36.01 -10.68
N ALA A 636 16.19 36.75 -11.44
CA ALA A 636 16.58 37.27 -12.75
C ALA A 636 17.80 38.23 -12.66
N PRO A 637 18.59 38.40 -13.74
CA PRO A 637 19.71 39.34 -13.74
C PRO A 637 19.24 40.80 -13.49
N PRO A 638 20.05 41.64 -12.81
CA PRO A 638 19.68 43.02 -12.52
C PRO A 638 19.34 43.83 -13.79
N PRO A 639 18.27 44.64 -13.80
CA PRO A 639 17.89 45.45 -14.95
C PRO A 639 18.98 46.46 -15.30
N GLY A 640 19.32 46.58 -16.59
CA GLY A 640 20.45 47.38 -17.05
C GLY A 640 21.83 46.71 -16.93
N SER A 641 21.90 45.44 -16.52
CA SER A 641 23.12 44.63 -16.65
C SER A 641 23.25 44.03 -18.05
N ILE A 642 24.49 43.77 -18.48
CA ILE A 642 24.81 43.09 -19.76
C ILE A 642 24.10 41.73 -19.93
N TRP A 643 23.71 41.09 -18.83
CA TRP A 643 22.99 39.81 -18.81
C TRP A 643 21.48 39.97 -19.01
N ALA A 644 20.91 41.09 -18.55
CA ALA A 644 19.51 41.43 -18.81
C ALA A 644 19.29 41.83 -20.28
N GLU A 645 20.24 42.55 -20.89
CA GLU A 645 20.22 42.90 -22.32
C GLU A 645 20.28 41.68 -23.25
N GLN A 646 20.84 40.55 -22.78
CA GLN A 646 20.89 39.28 -23.50
C GLN A 646 19.56 38.47 -23.41
N GLY A 647 18.54 38.98 -22.71
CA GLY A 647 17.19 38.40 -22.71
C GLY A 647 16.94 37.31 -21.66
N PHE A 648 17.85 37.08 -20.72
CA PHE A 648 17.73 36.02 -19.70
C PHE A 648 16.81 36.38 -18.50
N THR A 649 15.83 37.27 -18.69
CA THR A 649 14.99 37.82 -17.62
C THR A 649 13.95 36.86 -17.04
N GLY A 650 13.78 35.66 -17.63
CA GLY A 650 12.83 34.62 -17.18
C GLY A 650 13.40 33.19 -17.25
N ALA A 651 14.71 33.03 -17.11
CA ALA A 651 15.36 31.71 -17.04
C ALA A 651 15.69 31.35 -15.57
N GLY A 652 15.46 30.09 -15.20
CA GLY A 652 16.16 29.47 -14.08
C GLY A 652 17.59 29.10 -14.48
N TRP A 653 18.40 28.67 -13.52
CA TRP A 653 19.84 28.49 -13.73
C TRP A 653 20.31 27.15 -13.22
N THR A 654 20.91 26.35 -14.09
CA THR A 654 21.66 25.16 -13.66
C THR A 654 23.12 25.54 -13.50
N LEU A 655 23.62 25.38 -12.28
CA LEU A 655 25.02 25.58 -11.92
C LEU A 655 25.73 24.23 -11.82
N PHE A 656 26.81 24.07 -12.59
CA PHE A 656 27.80 23.02 -12.37
C PHE A 656 28.72 23.43 -11.23
N CYS A 657 28.83 22.61 -10.19
CA CYS A 657 29.42 23.03 -8.92
C CYS A 657 30.44 22.02 -8.40
N PRO A 658 31.75 22.30 -8.52
CA PRO A 658 32.78 21.48 -7.87
C PRO A 658 32.89 21.79 -6.37
N PRO A 659 33.20 20.80 -5.52
CA PRO A 659 33.40 21.00 -4.08
C PRO A 659 34.72 21.72 -3.77
N ASP A 660 34.84 22.23 -2.54
CA ASP A 660 35.96 23.05 -2.08
C ASP A 660 37.33 22.32 -2.13
N GLU A 661 37.34 20.99 -2.01
CA GLU A 661 38.52 20.14 -2.24
C GLU A 661 39.12 20.33 -3.64
N SER A 662 38.29 20.44 -4.67
CA SER A 662 38.72 20.47 -6.08
C SER A 662 39.42 21.78 -6.46
N PHE A 663 39.21 22.85 -5.69
CA PHE A 663 39.87 24.14 -5.89
C PHE A 663 41.33 24.17 -5.42
N LYS A 664 41.79 23.20 -4.61
CA LYS A 664 43.16 23.15 -4.05
C LYS A 664 44.28 23.14 -5.11
N ARG A 665 43.97 22.78 -6.36
CA ARG A 665 44.91 22.74 -7.49
C ARG A 665 45.09 24.09 -8.20
N TYR A 666 44.35 25.13 -7.83
CA TYR A 666 44.28 26.40 -8.57
C TYR A 666 44.71 27.60 -7.71
N ASN A 667 45.38 28.58 -8.32
CA ASN A 667 45.78 29.82 -7.65
C ASN A 667 44.60 30.79 -7.49
N LEU A 668 43.77 30.59 -6.46
CA LEU A 668 42.59 31.41 -6.19
C LEU A 668 42.90 32.92 -6.11
N THR A 669 44.07 33.31 -5.60
CA THR A 669 44.48 34.73 -5.49
C THR A 669 44.59 35.39 -6.87
N GLU A 670 45.13 34.68 -7.85
CA GLU A 670 45.28 35.14 -9.24
C GLU A 670 43.93 35.13 -9.99
N LEU A 671 43.11 34.10 -9.76
CA LEU A 671 41.73 34.04 -10.28
C LEU A 671 40.85 35.16 -9.73
N TYR A 672 41.02 35.56 -8.46
CA TYR A 672 40.32 36.70 -7.88
C TYR A 672 40.84 38.07 -8.36
N ALA A 673 42.06 38.13 -8.92
CA ALA A 673 42.61 39.36 -9.49
C ALA A 673 42.18 39.60 -10.96
N ASN A 674 41.94 38.52 -11.72
CA ASN A 674 41.54 38.61 -13.12
C ASN A 674 40.02 38.39 -13.29
N LEU A 675 39.27 39.50 -13.24
CA LEU A 675 37.80 39.52 -13.34
C LEU A 675 37.23 38.91 -14.63
N ASP A 676 37.95 38.99 -15.75
CA ASP A 676 37.45 38.49 -17.03
C ASP A 676 37.64 36.96 -17.13
N VAL A 677 38.80 36.44 -16.71
CA VAL A 677 39.03 34.99 -16.57
C VAL A 677 38.06 34.38 -15.54
N LEU A 678 37.79 35.09 -14.44
CA LEU A 678 36.80 34.69 -13.44
C LEU A 678 35.38 34.58 -14.04
N ARG A 679 34.98 35.54 -14.88
CA ARG A 679 33.69 35.52 -15.58
C ARG A 679 33.61 34.43 -16.64
N ASP A 680 34.70 34.15 -17.38
CA ASP A 680 34.77 33.01 -18.30
C ASP A 680 34.60 31.68 -17.57
N ILE A 681 35.26 31.50 -16.41
CA ILE A 681 35.13 30.27 -15.60
C ILE A 681 33.70 30.12 -15.07
N VAL A 682 33.14 31.16 -14.43
CA VAL A 682 31.76 31.08 -13.90
C VAL A 682 30.76 30.90 -15.05
N GLY A 683 30.92 31.61 -16.16
CA GLY A 683 30.06 31.49 -17.34
C GLY A 683 30.12 30.11 -18.00
N GLN A 684 31.25 29.41 -17.93
CA GLN A 684 31.42 28.03 -18.39
C GLN A 684 30.69 26.98 -17.52
N HIS A 685 30.34 27.34 -16.28
CA HIS A 685 29.59 26.49 -15.34
C HIS A 685 28.09 26.83 -15.25
N LEU A 686 27.62 27.89 -15.92
CA LEU A 686 26.25 28.35 -15.84
C LEU A 686 25.46 28.07 -17.12
N ILE A 687 24.30 27.43 -16.97
CA ILE A 687 23.39 27.11 -18.06
C ILE A 687 22.03 27.78 -17.81
N PRO A 688 21.59 28.68 -18.71
CA PRO A 688 20.25 29.25 -18.65
C PRO A 688 19.23 28.16 -18.99
N THR A 689 18.43 27.78 -18.00
CA THR A 689 17.35 26.80 -18.10
C THR A 689 16.05 27.57 -18.27
N PRO A 690 15.52 27.73 -19.50
CA PRO A 690 14.33 28.55 -19.72
C PRO A 690 13.08 27.92 -19.07
N MET A 691 12.08 28.75 -18.75
CA MET A 691 10.71 28.30 -18.51
C MET A 691 10.13 27.62 -19.76
N ARG A 692 10.45 26.34 -19.96
CA ARG A 692 9.66 25.42 -20.78
C ARG A 692 8.85 24.55 -19.84
N SER A 693 7.54 24.49 -20.09
CA SER A 693 6.74 23.36 -19.64
C SER A 693 7.41 22.08 -20.19
N PHE A 694 7.91 21.23 -19.29
CA PHE A 694 8.22 19.86 -19.65
C PHE A 694 6.89 19.21 -20.02
N GLY A 695 6.82 18.60 -21.22
CA GLY A 695 5.61 17.89 -21.64
C GLY A 695 5.26 16.78 -20.65
N SER A 696 3.97 16.47 -20.52
CA SER A 696 3.39 15.51 -19.56
C SER A 696 4.15 14.19 -19.44
N ASP A 697 4.77 13.76 -20.54
CA ASP A 697 5.35 12.43 -20.71
C ASP A 697 6.82 12.38 -20.24
N ALA A 698 7.44 13.54 -19.96
CA ALA A 698 8.82 13.68 -19.52
C ALA A 698 8.95 13.69 -17.98
N VAL A 699 8.45 12.64 -17.33
CA VAL A 699 8.37 12.54 -15.86
C VAL A 699 9.77 12.50 -15.23
N MET A 700 10.24 13.65 -14.75
CA MET A 700 11.53 13.85 -14.06
C MET A 700 11.49 13.30 -12.62
N ASN A 701 11.21 12.01 -12.44
CA ASN A 701 11.08 11.31 -11.14
C ASN A 701 12.30 11.41 -10.20
N ASN A 702 13.42 12.00 -10.64
CA ASN A 702 14.65 12.15 -9.86
C ASN A 702 15.02 13.63 -9.56
N ASN A 703 14.09 14.59 -9.74
CA ASN A 703 14.29 16.03 -9.50
C ASN A 703 15.64 16.57 -10.01
N ARG A 704 15.93 16.30 -11.29
CA ARG A 704 17.16 16.74 -11.98
C ARG A 704 16.98 18.15 -12.55
N PRO A 705 18.00 19.05 -12.44
CA PRO A 705 17.98 20.37 -13.08
C PRO A 705 17.93 20.35 -14.62
N LEU A 706 18.51 19.30 -15.23
CA LEU A 706 18.63 19.12 -16.68
C LEU A 706 18.37 17.66 -17.07
N LEU A 707 18.02 17.42 -18.34
CA LEU A 707 17.86 16.08 -18.89
C LEU A 707 19.24 15.49 -19.23
N ILE A 708 19.85 14.83 -18.25
CA ILE A 708 21.15 14.16 -18.42
C ILE A 708 20.93 12.87 -19.22
N GLN A 709 21.49 12.84 -20.44
CA GLN A 709 21.48 11.72 -21.39
C GLN A 709 22.84 11.67 -22.10
N ASP A 710 23.20 10.53 -22.70
CA ASP A 710 24.43 10.45 -23.48
C ASP A 710 24.40 11.41 -24.69
N SER A 711 25.55 12.00 -25.00
CA SER A 711 25.77 12.95 -26.09
C SER A 711 24.90 14.22 -26.03
N ALA A 712 24.15 14.45 -24.94
CA ALA A 712 23.34 15.64 -24.73
C ALA A 712 24.23 16.89 -24.63
N THR A 713 24.04 17.84 -25.54
CA THR A 713 24.72 19.15 -25.52
C THR A 713 23.87 20.18 -24.81
N TYR A 714 24.50 21.01 -23.97
CA TYR A 714 23.89 22.23 -23.45
C TYR A 714 24.81 23.44 -23.67
N SER A 715 24.24 24.55 -24.11
CA SER A 715 24.96 25.82 -24.26
C SER A 715 25.05 26.53 -22.91
N THR A 716 26.25 27.02 -22.58
CA THR A 716 26.50 27.78 -21.35
C THR A 716 26.41 29.28 -21.61
N LEU A 717 26.52 30.09 -20.56
CA LEU A 717 26.62 31.55 -20.66
C LEU A 717 27.83 32.01 -21.50
N ARG A 718 28.82 31.13 -21.73
CA ARG A 718 30.00 31.35 -22.58
C ARG A 718 29.83 30.92 -24.05
N SER A 719 28.78 30.19 -24.42
CA SER A 719 28.52 29.78 -25.82
C SER A 719 28.37 30.94 -26.82
N PRO A 720 27.84 32.13 -26.46
CA PRO A 720 27.78 33.27 -27.39
C PRO A 720 29.14 33.91 -27.70
N SER A 721 30.14 33.78 -26.81
CA SER A 721 31.47 34.39 -26.94
C SER A 721 32.56 33.42 -27.38
N SER A 722 32.37 32.10 -27.21
CA SER A 722 33.37 31.09 -27.55
C SER A 722 32.77 29.87 -28.27
N ALA A 723 33.44 29.43 -29.33
CA ALA A 723 33.16 28.16 -30.01
C ALA A 723 33.37 26.92 -29.10
N TYR A 724 33.97 27.12 -27.92
CA TYR A 724 34.17 26.13 -26.86
C TYR A 724 33.37 26.46 -25.59
N GLY A 725 32.24 27.17 -25.73
CA GLY A 725 31.34 27.45 -24.61
C GLY A 725 30.33 26.33 -24.32
N ASP A 726 29.91 25.56 -25.33
CA ASP A 726 28.98 24.43 -25.16
C ASP A 726 29.63 23.31 -24.31
N ILE A 727 28.85 22.69 -23.42
CA ILE A 727 29.21 21.42 -22.78
C ILE A 727 28.48 20.24 -23.42
N VAL A 728 29.03 19.04 -23.26
CA VAL A 728 28.42 17.77 -23.69
C VAL A 728 28.52 16.73 -22.57
N PHE A 729 27.43 16.03 -22.30
CA PHE A 729 27.40 14.86 -21.43
C PHE A 729 27.79 13.59 -22.20
N ARG A 730 28.42 12.64 -21.50
CA ARG A 730 28.50 11.24 -21.93
C ARG A 730 28.21 10.28 -20.79
N SER A 731 27.77 9.07 -21.11
CA SER A 731 27.85 7.93 -20.19
C SER A 731 29.31 7.62 -19.87
N ALA A 732 29.59 7.17 -18.65
CA ALA A 732 30.79 6.41 -18.36
C ALA A 732 30.58 4.92 -18.74
N ASP A 733 31.69 4.19 -18.96
CA ASP A 733 31.67 2.73 -19.19
C ASP A 733 31.29 1.94 -17.92
N ASP A 734 31.62 2.47 -16.74
CA ASP A 734 31.10 1.96 -15.47
C ASP A 734 29.67 2.46 -15.22
N LYS A 735 28.79 1.52 -14.86
CA LYS A 735 27.33 1.69 -14.85
C LYS A 735 26.84 2.90 -14.05
N ASP A 736 25.82 3.56 -14.59
CA ASP A 736 25.07 4.69 -14.02
C ASP A 736 25.84 6.02 -13.80
N GLY A 737 27.13 6.08 -14.16
CA GLY A 737 27.92 7.32 -14.13
C GLY A 737 27.79 8.19 -15.39
N TYR A 738 27.82 9.52 -15.23
CA TYR A 738 27.92 10.48 -16.33
C TYR A 738 29.15 11.38 -16.18
N ILE A 739 29.75 11.76 -17.31
CA ILE A 739 30.87 12.70 -17.41
C ILE A 739 30.51 13.92 -18.25
N VAL A 740 31.13 15.07 -17.96
CA VAL A 740 30.86 16.37 -18.58
C VAL A 740 32.12 16.87 -19.27
N GLY A 741 32.08 17.11 -20.58
CA GLY A 741 33.20 17.64 -21.36
C GLY A 741 32.85 18.97 -22.06
N ILE A 742 33.86 19.77 -22.38
CA ILE A 742 33.69 20.95 -23.25
C ILE A 742 33.61 20.48 -24.71
N LYS A 743 32.53 20.84 -25.41
CA LYS A 743 32.24 20.37 -26.76
C LYS A 743 33.27 20.92 -27.75
N GLY A 744 33.82 20.02 -28.58
CA GLY A 744 34.80 20.35 -29.61
C GLY A 744 36.23 20.55 -29.12
N ALA A 745 36.45 20.68 -27.80
CA ALA A 745 37.78 20.52 -27.23
C ALA A 745 38.24 19.06 -27.44
N ARG A 746 39.48 18.87 -27.90
CA ARG A 746 40.13 17.56 -27.84
C ARG A 746 40.83 17.47 -26.49
N GLY A 747 40.52 16.44 -25.71
CA GLY A 747 41.42 16.01 -24.63
C GLY A 747 42.82 15.77 -25.22
N ALA A 748 43.85 16.23 -24.51
CA ALA A 748 45.23 15.91 -24.89
C ALA A 748 45.55 14.45 -24.54
N GLU A 749 44.93 13.96 -23.47
CA GLU A 749 44.94 12.56 -23.05
C GLU A 749 43.49 12.02 -23.00
N ALA A 750 43.29 10.86 -22.37
CA ALA A 750 42.03 10.11 -22.42
C ALA A 750 40.92 10.69 -21.49
N GLU A 751 39.88 9.88 -21.23
CA GLU A 751 38.64 10.25 -20.53
C GLU A 751 38.82 10.73 -19.07
N ALA A 752 40.05 10.70 -18.54
CA ALA A 752 40.41 11.18 -17.21
C ALA A 752 40.30 12.72 -17.04
N ASP A 753 40.34 13.49 -18.14
CA ASP A 753 40.26 14.97 -18.12
C ASP A 753 38.83 15.52 -17.87
N TRP A 754 37.79 14.68 -17.84
CA TRP A 754 36.39 15.11 -17.88
C TRP A 754 35.72 14.99 -16.49
N PRO A 755 35.23 16.10 -15.88
CA PRO A 755 34.54 16.04 -14.60
C PRO A 755 33.35 15.06 -14.58
N ARG A 756 33.31 14.20 -13.55
CA ARG A 756 32.22 13.24 -13.32
C ARG A 756 31.09 13.89 -12.53
N VAL A 757 29.85 13.56 -12.84
CA VAL A 757 28.67 13.99 -12.07
C VAL A 757 28.59 13.20 -10.77
N VAL A 758 28.59 13.90 -9.63
CA VAL A 758 28.58 13.31 -8.29
C VAL A 758 27.17 13.30 -7.69
N ALA A 759 26.46 14.42 -7.79
CA ALA A 759 25.14 14.63 -7.20
C ALA A 759 24.34 15.70 -7.94
N TRP A 760 23.07 15.86 -7.60
CA TRP A 760 22.23 16.95 -8.11
C TRP A 760 21.13 17.35 -7.11
N GLY A 761 20.53 18.51 -7.35
CA GLY A 761 19.29 18.97 -6.73
C GLY A 761 18.68 20.11 -7.53
N ARG A 762 17.35 20.08 -7.73
CA ARG A 762 16.58 21.12 -8.45
C ARG A 762 16.24 22.28 -7.51
N SER A 763 16.27 23.52 -7.99
CA SER A 763 15.81 24.69 -7.22
C SER A 763 14.28 24.84 -7.30
N THR A 764 13.65 25.42 -6.27
CA THR A 764 12.23 25.87 -6.36
C THR A 764 12.13 27.35 -6.74
N THR A 765 13.17 28.16 -6.49
CA THR A 765 13.26 29.52 -7.06
C THR A 765 13.57 29.48 -8.56
N GLY A 766 13.53 30.64 -9.25
CA GLY A 766 13.67 30.70 -10.71
C GLY A 766 12.50 30.06 -11.48
N GLY A 767 11.30 30.05 -10.89
CA GLY A 767 10.13 29.39 -11.48
C GLY A 767 10.21 27.86 -11.44
N GLY A 768 10.90 27.28 -10.45
CA GLY A 768 11.07 25.83 -10.33
C GLY A 768 11.94 25.20 -11.43
N THR A 769 12.75 25.98 -12.12
CA THR A 769 13.68 25.51 -13.16
C THR A 769 15.13 25.78 -12.77
N GLY A 770 16.06 24.91 -13.18
CA GLY A 770 17.46 24.97 -12.76
C GLY A 770 17.74 24.25 -11.43
N GLY A 771 18.86 24.61 -10.80
CA GLY A 771 19.39 23.99 -9.59
C GLY A 771 20.91 23.79 -9.66
N VAL A 772 21.40 22.75 -8.98
CA VAL A 772 22.83 22.42 -8.91
C VAL A 772 23.09 21.02 -9.41
N ILE A 773 24.15 20.85 -10.21
CA ILE A 773 24.76 19.57 -10.56
C ILE A 773 26.18 19.59 -9.97
N GLN A 774 26.43 18.76 -8.96
CA GLN A 774 27.76 18.64 -8.36
C GLN A 774 28.66 17.82 -9.29
N ILE A 775 29.86 18.30 -9.53
CA ILE A 775 30.90 17.62 -10.32
C ILE A 775 32.18 17.47 -9.52
N ASP A 776 33.02 16.48 -9.81
CA ASP A 776 34.24 16.22 -9.03
C ASP A 776 35.39 17.20 -9.33
N GLN A 777 35.38 17.90 -10.47
CA GLN A 777 36.46 18.77 -10.93
C GLN A 777 35.94 20.05 -11.60
N LEU A 778 36.77 21.10 -11.65
CA LEU A 778 36.45 22.40 -12.24
C LEU A 778 36.45 22.35 -13.78
N LEU A 779 35.39 22.80 -14.44
CA LEU A 779 35.34 22.96 -15.90
C LEU A 779 36.18 24.19 -16.32
N VAL A 780 37.47 23.97 -16.59
CA VAL A 780 38.38 25.03 -17.04
C VAL A 780 38.06 25.42 -18.49
N PRO A 781 37.80 26.71 -18.78
CA PRO A 781 37.55 27.20 -20.14
C PRO A 781 38.67 26.84 -21.13
N TYR A 782 38.34 26.09 -22.19
CA TYR A 782 39.30 25.74 -23.23
C TYR A 782 39.67 26.93 -24.13
N TYR A 783 40.96 27.00 -24.49
CA TYR A 783 41.54 27.93 -25.45
C TYR A 783 42.50 27.16 -26.38
N PRO A 784 42.29 27.16 -27.72
CA PRO A 784 43.16 26.43 -28.64
C PRO A 784 44.53 27.12 -28.80
N PRO A 785 45.63 26.37 -28.98
CA PRO A 785 46.90 26.95 -29.38
C PRO A 785 46.81 27.65 -30.75
N TRP A 786 47.48 28.80 -30.90
CA TRP A 786 47.42 29.65 -32.11
C TRP A 786 47.62 28.90 -33.44
N TRP A 787 48.47 27.87 -33.47
CA TRP A 787 48.75 27.10 -34.69
C TRP A 787 47.59 26.19 -35.11
N VAL A 788 46.71 25.80 -34.19
CA VAL A 788 45.48 25.03 -34.48
C VAL A 788 44.46 25.92 -35.21
N GLU A 789 44.38 27.18 -34.80
CA GLU A 789 43.51 28.22 -35.36
C GLU A 789 44.04 28.73 -36.71
N TYR A 790 45.27 29.27 -36.74
CA TYR A 790 45.84 29.99 -37.88
C TYR A 790 46.72 29.16 -38.84
N GLY A 791 47.16 27.95 -38.46
CA GLY A 791 48.09 27.16 -39.28
C GLY A 791 47.49 26.64 -40.59
N GLY A 792 46.24 26.14 -40.55
CA GLY A 792 45.52 25.66 -41.74
C GLY A 792 45.32 26.71 -42.84
N PRO A 793 44.82 27.92 -42.50
CA PRO A 793 44.73 29.04 -43.45
C PRO A 793 46.08 29.43 -44.06
N ALA A 794 47.16 29.45 -43.27
CA ALA A 794 48.49 29.81 -43.75
C ALA A 794 49.01 28.83 -44.82
N VAL A 795 48.93 27.52 -44.57
CA VAL A 795 49.40 26.49 -45.51
C VAL A 795 48.61 26.52 -46.82
N VAL A 796 47.28 26.62 -46.77
CA VAL A 796 46.44 26.64 -47.98
C VAL A 796 46.57 27.96 -48.75
N GLY A 797 46.65 29.10 -48.05
CA GLY A 797 46.81 30.41 -48.68
C GLY A 797 48.16 30.56 -49.38
N VAL A 798 49.26 30.26 -48.68
CA VAL A 798 50.61 30.36 -49.26
C VAL A 798 50.81 29.31 -50.36
N GLY A 799 50.40 28.06 -50.15
CA GLY A 799 50.53 27.00 -51.15
C GLY A 799 49.70 27.25 -52.41
N GLY A 800 48.47 27.76 -52.27
CA GLY A 800 47.61 28.12 -53.40
C GLY A 800 48.18 29.28 -54.22
N ILE A 801 48.67 30.34 -53.56
CA ILE A 801 49.33 31.47 -54.24
C ILE A 801 50.61 30.99 -54.93
N PHE A 802 51.42 30.15 -54.29
CA PHE A 802 52.65 29.62 -54.88
C PHE A 802 52.39 28.78 -56.15
N LEU A 803 51.33 27.97 -56.17
CA LEU A 803 50.90 27.23 -57.35
C LEU A 803 50.38 28.14 -58.48
N ILE A 804 49.63 29.19 -58.16
CA ILE A 804 49.16 30.18 -59.16
C ILE A 804 50.36 30.96 -59.73
N CYS A 805 51.32 31.36 -58.89
CA CYS A 805 52.56 32.00 -59.34
C CYS A 805 53.37 31.07 -60.24
N LEU A 806 53.51 29.78 -59.90
CA LEU A 806 54.16 28.77 -60.75
C LEU A 806 53.45 28.59 -62.11
N PHE A 807 52.12 28.61 -62.13
CA PHE A 807 51.32 28.52 -63.37
C PHE A 807 51.62 29.70 -64.33
N PHE A 808 51.59 30.94 -63.83
CA PHE A 808 51.92 32.11 -64.64
C PHE A 808 53.42 32.17 -65.00
N TYR A 809 54.32 31.76 -64.11
CA TYR A 809 55.77 31.71 -64.35
C TYR A 809 56.14 30.69 -65.45
N GLY A 810 55.50 29.51 -65.44
CA GLY A 810 55.65 28.51 -66.50
C GLY A 810 55.16 28.99 -67.86
N LEU A 811 54.03 29.72 -67.89
CA LEU A 811 53.51 30.39 -69.09
C LEU A 811 54.45 31.48 -69.63
N PHE A 812 55.12 32.22 -68.73
CA PHE A 812 56.01 33.33 -69.11
C PHE A 812 57.38 32.86 -69.64
N ILE A 813 57.85 31.68 -69.24
CA ILE A 813 59.17 31.14 -69.62
C ILE A 813 59.11 30.23 -70.86
N ARG A 814 57.96 29.61 -71.17
CA ARG A 814 57.84 28.59 -72.23
C ARG A 814 56.94 29.01 -73.41
N ASN A 815 57.03 30.27 -73.86
CA ASN A 815 56.62 30.67 -75.23
C ASN A 815 57.24 32.02 -75.63
N TYR A 816 58.11 32.02 -76.65
CA TYR A 816 58.79 33.22 -77.15
C TYR A 816 58.46 33.52 -78.63
N HIS A 817 57.17 33.45 -79.00
CA HIS A 817 56.63 33.93 -80.28
C HIS A 817 55.24 34.58 -80.05
N ALA A 818 55.02 35.77 -80.60
CA ALA A 818 53.90 36.64 -80.21
C ALA A 818 52.54 36.27 -80.84
N GLU A 819 52.53 35.50 -81.94
CA GLU A 819 51.29 35.17 -82.67
C GLU A 819 50.57 33.95 -82.07
N GLU A 820 51.29 32.89 -81.70
CA GLU A 820 50.72 31.72 -81.00
C GLU A 820 50.07 32.09 -79.66
N VAL A 821 50.64 33.09 -78.96
CA VAL A 821 50.07 33.60 -77.70
C VAL A 821 48.70 34.24 -77.93
N LYS A 822 48.50 34.99 -79.03
CA LYS A 822 47.18 35.54 -79.38
C LYS A 822 46.17 34.44 -79.74
N ALA A 823 46.58 33.47 -80.56
CA ALA A 823 45.71 32.34 -80.92
C ALA A 823 45.28 31.56 -79.67
N SER A 824 46.24 31.13 -78.85
CA SER A 824 45.98 30.30 -77.67
C SER A 824 45.19 31.02 -76.57
N ALA A 825 45.36 32.34 -76.42
CA ALA A 825 44.51 33.16 -75.55
C ALA A 825 43.08 33.29 -76.09
N THR A 826 42.92 33.44 -77.40
CA THR A 826 41.60 33.54 -78.05
C THR A 826 40.82 32.23 -77.91
N ASP A 827 41.46 31.08 -78.12
CA ASP A 827 40.88 29.75 -77.87
C ASP A 827 40.41 29.61 -76.41
N SER A 828 41.21 30.10 -75.46
CA SER A 828 40.92 30.01 -74.03
C SER A 828 39.68 30.84 -73.67
N ILE A 829 39.55 32.03 -74.26
CA ILE A 829 38.38 32.90 -74.11
C ILE A 829 37.14 32.27 -74.77
N LYS A 830 37.26 31.77 -76.00
CA LYS A 830 36.19 31.00 -76.68
C LYS A 830 35.74 29.82 -75.84
N SER A 831 36.67 29.07 -75.24
CA SER A 831 36.37 27.90 -74.40
C SER A 831 35.62 28.26 -73.11
N PHE A 832 36.02 29.35 -72.45
CA PHE A 832 35.35 29.89 -71.26
C PHE A 832 33.93 30.40 -71.55
N ILE A 833 33.79 31.23 -72.60
CA ILE A 833 32.50 31.78 -73.02
C ILE A 833 31.54 30.66 -73.43
N ALA A 834 32.03 29.68 -74.20
CA ALA A 834 31.24 28.53 -74.61
C ALA A 834 30.79 27.67 -73.42
N GLY A 835 31.68 27.42 -72.45
CA GLY A 835 31.33 26.76 -71.18
C GLY A 835 30.25 27.51 -70.40
N GLY A 836 30.27 28.85 -70.43
CA GLY A 836 29.19 29.70 -69.90
C GLY A 836 27.86 29.49 -70.61
N PHE A 837 27.82 29.53 -71.94
CA PHE A 837 26.60 29.23 -72.71
C PHE A 837 26.10 27.79 -72.48
N GLY A 838 27.02 26.83 -72.30
CA GLY A 838 26.70 25.48 -71.85
C GLY A 838 26.03 25.46 -70.48
N GLY A 839 26.58 26.15 -69.48
CA GLY A 839 26.01 26.24 -68.13
C GLY A 839 24.62 26.90 -68.10
N VAL A 840 24.41 27.95 -68.89
CA VAL A 840 23.07 28.57 -69.05
C VAL A 840 22.08 27.58 -69.68
N SER A 841 22.50 26.86 -70.73
CA SER A 841 21.69 25.84 -71.41
C SER A 841 21.33 24.67 -70.48
N ALA A 842 22.28 24.24 -69.64
CA ALA A 842 22.10 23.22 -68.62
C ALA A 842 21.01 23.60 -67.60
N VAL A 843 20.99 24.86 -67.15
CA VAL A 843 19.97 25.37 -66.22
C VAL A 843 18.62 25.56 -66.93
N LEU A 844 18.59 26.06 -68.16
CA LEU A 844 17.36 26.24 -68.94
C LEU A 844 16.60 24.93 -69.20
N VAL A 845 17.31 23.82 -69.36
CA VAL A 845 16.70 22.49 -69.56
C VAL A 845 16.57 21.70 -68.25
N GLY A 846 17.49 21.87 -67.29
CA GLY A 846 17.50 21.13 -66.02
C GLY A 846 16.55 21.69 -64.94
N HIS A 847 16.34 23.02 -64.89
CA HIS A 847 15.58 23.66 -63.80
C HIS A 847 14.12 23.17 -63.64
N PRO A 848 13.35 22.88 -64.72
CA PRO A 848 12.03 22.28 -64.58
C PRO A 848 12.02 20.93 -63.83
N PHE A 849 13.09 20.13 -63.96
CA PHE A 849 13.26 18.88 -63.20
C PHE A 849 13.60 19.16 -61.73
N ASP A 850 14.45 20.15 -61.45
CA ASP A 850 14.77 20.57 -60.07
C ASP A 850 13.56 21.14 -59.33
N LEU A 851 12.74 21.96 -59.99
CA LEU A 851 11.49 22.47 -59.44
C LEU A 851 10.48 21.35 -59.19
N THR A 852 10.40 20.38 -60.10
CA THR A 852 9.52 19.21 -59.96
C THR A 852 9.94 18.35 -58.76
N LYS A 853 11.25 18.07 -58.62
CA LYS A 853 11.81 17.35 -57.47
C LYS A 853 11.54 18.10 -56.15
N THR A 854 11.85 19.39 -56.08
CA THR A 854 11.68 20.17 -54.85
C THR A 854 10.22 20.33 -54.45
N ARG A 855 9.29 20.58 -55.39
CA ARG A 855 7.83 20.58 -55.09
C ARG A 855 7.34 19.21 -54.59
N LEU A 856 7.88 18.11 -55.11
CA LEU A 856 7.52 16.76 -54.65
C LEU A 856 8.11 16.42 -53.27
N GLN A 857 9.27 16.96 -52.91
CA GLN A 857 9.92 16.77 -51.60
C GLN A 857 9.41 17.69 -50.49
N THR A 858 8.68 18.77 -50.81
CA THR A 858 8.24 19.80 -49.84
C THR A 858 6.71 19.90 -49.67
N ALA A 859 5.94 19.12 -50.43
CA ALA A 859 4.48 19.12 -50.34
C ALA A 859 3.97 18.10 -49.30
N SER A 860 2.86 18.43 -48.65
CA SER A 860 2.15 17.54 -47.74
C SER A 860 1.67 16.27 -48.44
N ALA A 861 1.56 15.17 -47.68
CA ALA A 861 1.06 13.89 -48.19
C ALA A 861 -0.31 14.06 -48.88
N GLY A 862 -0.46 13.45 -50.07
CA GLY A 862 -1.69 13.53 -50.88
C GLY A 862 -1.80 14.72 -51.84
N VAL A 863 -0.96 15.77 -51.73
CA VAL A 863 -1.04 16.96 -52.62
C VAL A 863 -0.65 16.62 -54.07
N TYR A 864 0.32 15.72 -54.26
CA TYR A 864 0.79 15.26 -55.57
C TYR A 864 0.88 13.72 -55.61
N THR A 865 0.43 13.12 -56.71
CA THR A 865 0.50 11.66 -56.94
C THR A 865 1.80 11.21 -57.62
N GLY A 866 2.62 12.15 -58.09
CA GLY A 866 3.92 11.88 -58.70
C GLY A 866 4.46 13.07 -59.49
N ALA A 867 5.66 12.93 -60.05
CA ALA A 867 6.35 14.03 -60.77
C ALA A 867 5.53 14.59 -61.96
N ILE A 868 4.81 13.73 -62.69
CA ILE A 868 3.94 14.15 -63.81
C ILE A 868 2.75 14.99 -63.31
N ASP A 869 2.21 14.67 -62.15
CA ASP A 869 1.11 15.42 -61.52
C ASP A 869 1.58 16.78 -60.99
N VAL A 870 2.80 16.86 -60.42
CA VAL A 870 3.47 18.13 -60.08
C VAL A 870 3.60 19.02 -61.32
N VAL A 871 4.08 18.50 -62.45
CA VAL A 871 4.22 19.26 -63.70
C VAL A 871 2.86 19.72 -64.22
N LYS A 872 1.87 18.82 -64.32
CA LYS A 872 0.50 19.14 -64.78
C LYS A 872 -0.14 20.25 -63.93
N LYS A 873 -0.15 20.10 -62.61
CA LYS A 873 -0.71 21.10 -61.67
C LYS A 873 0.07 22.42 -61.70
N THR A 874 1.39 22.38 -61.88
CA THR A 874 2.21 23.59 -62.01
C THR A 874 1.89 24.35 -63.29
N VAL A 875 1.84 23.69 -64.45
CA VAL A 875 1.52 24.36 -65.72
C VAL A 875 0.07 24.86 -65.74
N ALA A 876 -0.88 24.11 -65.17
CA ALA A 876 -2.29 24.52 -65.09
C ALA A 876 -2.54 25.71 -64.15
N LYS A 877 -1.66 25.97 -63.17
CA LYS A 877 -1.82 27.06 -62.18
C LYS A 877 -0.91 28.26 -62.44
N ASP A 878 0.38 28.02 -62.69
CA ASP A 878 1.44 29.02 -62.78
C ASP A 878 1.89 29.27 -64.25
N GLY A 879 1.29 28.57 -65.22
CA GLY A 879 1.71 28.56 -66.62
C GLY A 879 3.05 27.86 -66.87
N ILE A 880 3.52 27.86 -68.13
CA ILE A 880 4.85 27.31 -68.49
C ILE A 880 5.97 28.08 -67.76
N THR A 881 5.80 29.40 -67.61
CA THR A 881 6.67 30.27 -66.79
C THR A 881 6.78 29.82 -65.33
N GLY A 882 5.76 29.14 -64.79
CA GLY A 882 5.78 28.54 -63.46
C GLY A 882 6.89 27.52 -63.27
N LEU A 883 7.26 26.79 -64.32
CA LEU A 883 8.35 25.80 -64.30
C LEU A 883 9.74 26.44 -64.15
N TYR A 884 9.87 27.75 -64.38
CA TYR A 884 11.13 28.51 -64.32
C TYR A 884 11.28 29.38 -63.05
N ARG A 885 10.31 29.30 -62.14
CA ARG A 885 10.33 30.08 -60.89
C ARG A 885 11.54 29.67 -60.04
N GLY A 886 12.36 30.66 -59.64
CA GLY A 886 13.55 30.44 -58.83
C GLY A 886 14.83 30.04 -59.58
N MET A 887 14.89 30.17 -60.91
CA MET A 887 16.08 29.78 -61.70
C MET A 887 17.32 30.68 -61.54
N VAL A 888 17.20 31.86 -60.91
CA VAL A 888 18.30 32.85 -60.84
C VAL A 888 19.49 32.38 -59.99
N PRO A 889 19.33 31.83 -58.76
CA PRO A 889 20.47 31.30 -58.01
C PRO A 889 21.17 30.11 -58.71
N PRO A 890 20.45 29.14 -59.33
CA PRO A 890 21.06 28.15 -60.22
C PRO A 890 21.87 28.76 -61.36
N LEU A 891 21.37 29.78 -62.08
CA LEU A 891 22.13 30.46 -63.14
C LEU A 891 23.44 31.06 -62.61
N LEU A 892 23.39 31.75 -61.46
CA LEU A 892 24.56 32.40 -60.86
C LEU A 892 25.60 31.40 -60.32
N GLY A 893 25.19 30.20 -59.88
CA GLY A 893 26.10 29.17 -59.40
C GLY A 893 26.65 28.25 -60.51
N VAL A 894 25.79 27.76 -61.40
CA VAL A 894 26.13 26.72 -62.39
C VAL A 894 26.88 27.29 -63.60
N THR A 895 26.58 28.53 -64.02
CA THR A 895 27.22 29.15 -65.19
C THR A 895 28.74 29.35 -65.02
N PRO A 896 29.25 29.90 -63.90
CA PRO A 896 30.70 30.03 -63.69
C PRO A 896 31.41 28.67 -63.55
N ILE A 897 30.76 27.67 -62.94
CA ILE A 897 31.29 26.31 -62.76
C ILE A 897 31.57 25.67 -64.13
N PHE A 898 30.61 25.69 -65.06
CA PHE A 898 30.84 25.15 -66.41
C PHE A 898 31.80 26.02 -67.25
N ALA A 899 31.77 27.35 -67.12
CA ALA A 899 32.72 28.23 -67.81
C ALA A 899 34.19 27.90 -67.43
N ILE A 900 34.46 27.72 -66.13
CA ILE A 900 35.78 27.33 -65.63
C ILE A 900 36.11 25.89 -66.02
N SER A 901 35.16 24.95 -65.92
CA SER A 901 35.40 23.54 -66.26
C SER A 901 35.78 23.34 -67.74
N PHE A 902 35.02 23.91 -68.68
CA PHE A 902 35.34 23.79 -70.11
C PHE A 902 36.65 24.53 -70.49
N TRP A 903 36.91 25.70 -69.91
CA TRP A 903 38.20 26.38 -70.08
C TRP A 903 39.37 25.53 -69.55
N ALA A 904 39.26 25.04 -68.32
CA ALA A 904 40.31 24.25 -67.68
C ALA A 904 40.51 22.91 -68.39
N TYR A 905 39.46 22.33 -68.99
CA TYR A 905 39.54 21.14 -69.81
C TYR A 905 40.34 21.36 -71.10
N ASP A 906 40.02 22.40 -71.88
CA ASP A 906 40.77 22.72 -73.11
C ASP A 906 42.20 23.18 -72.80
N ALA A 907 42.43 23.91 -71.70
CA ALA A 907 43.78 24.21 -71.19
C ALA A 907 44.53 22.93 -70.78
N SER A 908 43.88 22.00 -70.10
CA SER A 908 44.46 20.71 -69.69
C SER A 908 44.86 19.85 -70.88
N LYS A 909 44.05 19.82 -71.95
CA LYS A 909 44.40 19.15 -73.21
C LYS A 909 45.66 19.75 -73.84
N LYS A 910 45.78 21.07 -73.89
CA LYS A 910 47.00 21.77 -74.36
C LYS A 910 48.22 21.45 -73.47
N ILE A 911 48.05 21.40 -72.15
CA ILE A 911 49.12 21.03 -71.21
C ILE A 911 49.63 19.61 -71.49
N ILE A 912 48.75 18.62 -71.63
CA ILE A 912 49.14 17.22 -71.94
C ILE A 912 49.90 17.15 -73.28
N LEU A 913 49.37 17.76 -74.34
CA LEU A 913 50.05 17.81 -75.64
C LEU A 913 51.47 18.41 -75.54
N SER A 914 51.65 19.44 -74.71
CA SER A 914 52.96 20.08 -74.48
C SER A 914 53.92 19.28 -73.56
N ALA A 915 53.41 18.25 -72.88
CA ALA A 915 54.15 17.47 -71.87
C ALA A 915 54.60 16.09 -72.37
N THR A 916 54.07 15.60 -73.49
CA THR A 916 54.41 14.28 -74.07
C THR A 916 55.40 14.42 -75.24
N PRO A 917 56.72 14.24 -75.03
CA PRO A 917 57.69 14.27 -76.13
C PRO A 917 57.51 13.09 -77.09
N ASN A 918 57.91 13.29 -78.36
CA ASN A 918 57.89 12.28 -79.44
C ASN A 918 56.49 11.68 -79.74
N ARG A 919 55.45 12.52 -79.71
CA ARG A 919 54.09 12.15 -80.12
C ARG A 919 54.01 11.87 -81.62
N THR A 920 53.29 10.82 -82.03
CA THR A 920 53.12 10.40 -83.44
C THR A 920 51.78 10.76 -84.07
N SER A 921 50.87 11.40 -83.32
CA SER A 921 49.56 11.87 -83.80
C SER A 921 49.05 12.99 -82.91
N ASP A 922 48.56 14.08 -83.50
CA ASP A 922 48.08 15.27 -82.77
C ASP A 922 46.77 15.02 -81.99
N ALA A 923 46.10 13.89 -82.22
CA ALA A 923 44.91 13.50 -81.49
C ALA A 923 45.25 12.96 -80.09
N LEU A 924 44.49 13.40 -79.08
CA LEU A 924 44.57 12.85 -77.72
C LEU A 924 43.85 11.49 -77.61
N SER A 925 44.42 10.59 -76.82
CA SER A 925 43.83 9.29 -76.48
C SER A 925 42.79 9.42 -75.37
N ILE A 926 41.91 8.42 -75.23
CA ILE A 926 40.83 8.45 -74.22
C ILE A 926 41.36 8.58 -72.77
N PRO A 927 42.46 7.91 -72.35
CA PRO A 927 43.05 8.13 -71.03
C PRO A 927 43.58 9.56 -70.82
N GLU A 928 44.15 10.17 -71.85
CA GLU A 928 44.62 11.58 -71.79
C GLU A 928 43.44 12.56 -71.72
N LEU A 929 42.35 12.29 -72.44
CA LEU A 929 41.12 13.07 -72.38
C LEU A 929 40.43 12.92 -71.00
N ALA A 930 40.47 11.73 -70.41
CA ALA A 930 40.01 11.50 -69.02
C ALA A 930 40.89 12.24 -68.00
N ALA A 931 42.23 12.22 -68.17
CA ALA A 931 43.16 12.97 -67.34
C ALA A 931 42.96 14.49 -67.45
N ALA A 932 42.71 15.02 -68.65
CA ALA A 932 42.32 16.42 -68.84
C ALA A 932 40.98 16.74 -68.16
N GLY A 933 40.02 15.82 -68.19
CA GLY A 933 38.77 15.93 -67.45
C GLY A 933 38.99 16.00 -65.93
N PHE A 934 39.85 15.15 -65.38
CA PHE A 934 40.22 15.19 -63.96
C PHE A 934 40.91 16.51 -63.59
N MET A 935 41.89 16.96 -64.38
CA MET A 935 42.60 18.22 -64.11
C MET A 935 41.68 19.45 -64.20
N SER A 936 40.64 19.41 -65.04
CA SER A 936 39.62 20.47 -65.09
C SER A 936 38.84 20.66 -63.77
N ALA A 937 38.71 19.59 -62.97
CA ALA A 937 37.98 19.65 -61.70
C ALA A 937 38.71 20.46 -60.62
N VAL A 938 40.05 20.60 -60.70
CA VAL A 938 40.86 21.29 -59.68
C VAL A 938 40.51 22.79 -59.57
N PRO A 939 40.60 23.62 -60.65
CA PRO A 939 40.16 25.01 -60.57
C PRO A 939 38.63 25.14 -60.42
N THR A 940 37.86 24.19 -60.95
CA THR A 940 36.39 24.17 -60.81
C THR A 940 35.97 24.02 -59.34
N THR A 941 36.66 23.17 -58.57
CA THR A 941 36.42 22.96 -57.12
C THR A 941 36.54 24.26 -56.31
N LEU A 942 37.40 25.20 -56.73
CA LEU A 942 37.56 26.50 -56.04
C LEU A 942 36.28 27.36 -56.06
N VAL A 943 35.38 27.13 -57.03
CA VAL A 943 34.06 27.78 -57.09
C VAL A 943 32.96 26.84 -56.60
N THR A 944 33.03 25.54 -56.90
CA THR A 944 32.03 24.56 -56.47
C THR A 944 31.98 24.39 -54.95
N ALA A 945 33.11 24.12 -54.28
CA ALA A 945 33.15 23.83 -52.85
C ALA A 945 32.50 24.89 -51.93
N PRO A 946 32.78 26.21 -52.07
CA PRO A 946 32.11 27.22 -51.25
C PRO A 946 30.60 27.31 -51.51
N VAL A 947 30.19 27.20 -52.78
CA VAL A 947 28.77 27.29 -53.18
C VAL A 947 27.99 26.06 -52.70
N GLU A 948 28.54 24.86 -52.85
CA GLU A 948 27.93 23.62 -52.36
C GLU A 948 27.82 23.58 -50.84
N ARG A 949 28.86 23.99 -50.11
CA ARG A 949 28.79 24.01 -48.65
C ARG A 949 27.75 25.00 -48.14
N ALA A 950 27.67 26.19 -48.72
CA ALA A 950 26.65 27.16 -48.36
C ALA A 950 25.23 26.63 -48.67
N LYS A 951 25.06 25.93 -49.81
CA LYS A 951 23.83 25.23 -50.19
C LYS A 951 23.45 24.12 -49.19
N VAL A 952 24.39 23.25 -48.80
CA VAL A 952 24.12 22.15 -47.85
C VAL A 952 23.65 22.70 -46.49
N LEU A 953 24.31 23.73 -45.96
CA LEU A 953 23.90 24.35 -44.69
C LEU A 953 22.50 25.00 -44.77
N LEU A 954 22.12 25.59 -45.91
CA LEU A 954 20.76 26.07 -46.15
C LEU A 954 19.72 24.95 -46.29
N GLN A 955 20.13 23.72 -46.65
CA GLN A 955 19.24 22.57 -46.82
C GLN A 955 19.06 21.75 -45.53
N VAL A 956 19.97 21.87 -44.57
CA VAL A 956 19.89 21.23 -43.24
C VAL A 956 19.12 22.08 -42.23
N GLN A 957 19.22 23.43 -42.28
CA GLN A 957 18.43 24.28 -41.38
C GLN A 957 16.92 24.11 -41.61
N GLY A 958 16.13 24.21 -40.53
CA GLY A 958 14.68 24.00 -40.56
C GLY A 958 14.23 22.53 -40.56
N GLN A 959 15.14 21.55 -40.73
CA GLN A 959 14.84 20.15 -40.43
C GLN A 959 14.84 19.92 -38.91
N GLY A 960 14.03 18.98 -38.43
CA GLY A 960 13.97 18.60 -37.01
C GLY A 960 13.47 19.68 -36.03
N GLY A 961 12.86 20.77 -36.52
CA GLY A 961 12.36 21.86 -35.67
C GLY A 961 13.40 22.89 -35.23
N ALA A 962 14.61 22.86 -35.79
CA ALA A 962 15.64 23.87 -35.54
C ALA A 962 15.30 25.24 -36.15
N GLU A 963 15.69 26.33 -35.47
CA GLU A 963 15.43 27.70 -35.92
C GLU A 963 16.14 28.08 -37.24
N HIS A 964 15.59 29.08 -37.94
CA HIS A 964 16.11 29.56 -39.21
C HIS A 964 17.33 30.49 -39.03
N LYS A 965 18.50 29.91 -38.79
CA LYS A 965 19.75 30.64 -38.51
C LYS A 965 20.25 31.52 -39.66
N TYR A 966 20.01 31.15 -40.92
CA TYR A 966 20.62 31.82 -42.09
C TYR A 966 19.61 32.27 -43.14
N LYS A 967 19.76 33.51 -43.65
CA LYS A 967 18.81 34.14 -44.59
C LYS A 967 19.08 33.88 -46.07
N GLY A 968 20.21 33.23 -46.42
CA GLY A 968 20.55 32.89 -47.81
C GLY A 968 22.05 32.63 -48.02
N VAL A 969 22.46 32.32 -49.25
CA VAL A 969 23.84 31.87 -49.57
C VAL A 969 24.91 32.87 -49.13
N LEU A 970 24.71 34.15 -49.44
CA LEU A 970 25.65 35.22 -49.05
C LEU A 970 25.69 35.43 -47.52
N ASP A 971 24.59 35.18 -46.83
CA ASP A 971 24.49 35.29 -45.38
C ASP A 971 25.16 34.10 -44.68
N VAL A 972 25.02 32.88 -45.22
CA VAL A 972 25.82 31.72 -44.80
C VAL A 972 27.30 31.98 -45.01
N MET A 973 27.72 32.45 -46.19
CA MET A 973 29.14 32.74 -46.47
C MET A 973 29.70 33.80 -45.52
N LYS A 974 28.92 34.82 -45.16
CA LYS A 974 29.28 35.85 -44.18
C LYS A 974 29.37 35.30 -42.75
N HIS A 975 28.46 34.42 -42.35
CA HIS A 975 28.51 33.74 -41.04
C HIS A 975 29.69 32.77 -40.96
N LEU A 976 29.89 31.92 -41.97
CA LEU A 976 31.03 31.02 -42.08
C LEU A 976 32.36 31.76 -41.98
N TYR A 977 32.50 32.90 -42.65
CA TYR A 977 33.69 33.74 -42.54
C TYR A 977 33.91 34.28 -41.12
N LYS A 978 32.83 34.62 -40.38
CA LYS A 978 32.91 34.98 -38.95
C LYS A 978 33.21 33.78 -38.04
N GLU A 979 32.64 32.61 -38.32
CA GLU A 979 32.77 31.38 -37.52
C GLU A 979 34.14 30.68 -37.65
N GLY A 980 34.92 30.99 -38.70
CA GLY A 980 36.27 30.44 -38.86
C GLY A 980 36.98 30.80 -40.16
N GLY A 981 36.77 32.03 -40.66
CA GLY A 981 37.45 32.60 -41.82
C GLY A 981 37.32 31.77 -43.10
N MET A 982 38.31 31.89 -43.98
CA MET A 982 38.37 31.18 -45.26
C MET A 982 38.39 29.65 -45.08
N ARG A 983 38.95 29.12 -43.98
CA ARG A 983 38.94 27.68 -43.69
C ARG A 983 37.52 27.20 -43.39
N SER A 984 36.71 28.00 -42.69
CA SER A 984 35.28 27.72 -42.52
C SER A 984 34.43 28.12 -43.73
N ILE A 985 35.03 28.52 -44.86
CA ILE A 985 34.40 28.44 -46.18
C ILE A 985 34.82 27.13 -46.89
N PHE A 986 36.12 26.85 -47.01
CA PHE A 986 36.64 25.77 -47.86
C PHE A 986 36.77 24.36 -47.20
N ARG A 987 36.47 24.17 -45.92
CA ARG A 987 36.35 22.82 -45.29
C ARG A 987 35.33 21.99 -46.06
N GLY A 988 35.76 20.83 -46.58
CA GLY A 988 34.98 19.98 -47.48
C GLY A 988 35.58 19.84 -48.89
N SER A 989 36.40 20.81 -49.34
CA SER A 989 36.92 20.84 -50.73
C SER A 989 37.66 19.57 -51.17
N GLY A 990 38.31 18.84 -50.25
CA GLY A 990 38.94 17.55 -50.56
C GLY A 990 37.94 16.44 -50.90
N ALA A 991 36.76 16.42 -50.26
CA ALA A 991 35.69 15.50 -50.60
C ALA A 991 34.98 15.92 -51.91
N THR A 992 34.75 17.22 -52.09
CA THR A 992 34.26 17.78 -53.37
C THR A 992 35.17 17.36 -54.53
N LEU A 993 36.50 17.54 -54.40
CA LEU A 993 37.45 17.13 -55.44
C LEU A 993 37.51 15.61 -55.64
N ALA A 994 37.39 14.81 -54.57
CA ALA A 994 37.38 13.35 -54.65
C ALA A 994 36.15 12.80 -55.40
N ARG A 995 35.03 13.53 -55.42
CA ARG A 995 33.85 13.24 -56.24
C ARG A 995 33.96 13.84 -57.64
N ASP A 996 34.26 15.14 -57.72
CA ASP A 996 34.19 15.92 -58.96
C ASP A 996 35.35 15.61 -59.92
N GLY A 997 36.52 15.20 -59.43
CA GLY A 997 37.65 14.77 -60.25
C GLY A 997 37.33 13.53 -61.09
N PRO A 998 37.00 12.38 -60.48
CA PRO A 998 36.57 11.18 -61.21
C PRO A 998 35.30 11.40 -62.03
N GLY A 999 34.34 12.17 -61.51
CA GLY A 999 33.12 12.55 -62.25
C GLY A 999 33.44 13.32 -63.54
N SER A 1000 34.31 14.33 -63.48
CA SER A 1000 34.71 15.14 -64.64
C SER A 1000 35.57 14.35 -65.63
N ALA A 1001 36.43 13.44 -65.15
CA ALA A 1001 37.17 12.52 -66.00
C ALA A 1001 36.23 11.66 -66.86
N ALA A 1002 35.19 11.08 -66.25
CA ALA A 1002 34.19 10.28 -66.96
C ALA A 1002 33.27 11.14 -67.84
N TYR A 1003 32.90 12.35 -67.42
CA TYR A 1003 32.08 13.30 -68.20
C TYR A 1003 32.71 13.56 -69.57
N PHE A 1004 33.94 14.05 -69.59
CA PHE A 1004 34.63 14.40 -70.84
C PHE A 1004 35.06 13.17 -71.64
N ALA A 1005 35.50 12.09 -70.99
CA ALA A 1005 35.84 10.85 -71.69
C ALA A 1005 34.63 10.21 -72.38
N ALA A 1006 33.46 10.16 -71.72
CA ALA A 1006 32.23 9.62 -72.30
C ALA A 1006 31.69 10.51 -73.43
N TYR A 1007 31.82 11.84 -73.33
CA TYR A 1007 31.52 12.75 -74.45
C TYR A 1007 32.35 12.41 -75.67
N GLU A 1008 33.70 12.42 -75.55
CA GLU A 1008 34.59 12.23 -76.69
C GLU A 1008 34.53 10.79 -77.26
N VAL A 1009 34.34 9.77 -76.42
CA VAL A 1009 34.09 8.38 -76.88
C VAL A 1009 32.79 8.29 -77.66
N THR A 1010 31.70 8.89 -77.17
CA THR A 1010 30.40 8.85 -77.86
C THR A 1010 30.44 9.68 -79.15
N LYS A 1011 31.07 10.86 -79.12
CA LYS A 1011 31.28 11.73 -80.29
C LYS A 1011 32.05 10.99 -81.38
N LYS A 1012 33.16 10.32 -81.01
CA LYS A 1012 33.98 9.51 -81.92
C LYS A 1012 33.22 8.29 -82.46
N ALA A 1013 32.45 7.58 -81.63
CA ALA A 1013 31.68 6.41 -82.05
C ALA A 1013 30.50 6.76 -82.99
N LEU A 1014 29.97 7.97 -82.91
CA LEU A 1014 28.90 8.48 -83.79
C LEU A 1014 29.42 9.21 -85.04
N THR A 1015 30.74 9.35 -85.22
CA THR A 1015 31.34 9.98 -86.41
C THR A 1015 31.44 8.96 -87.54
N PRO A 1016 30.79 9.15 -88.71
CA PRO A 1016 30.89 8.21 -89.83
C PRO A 1016 32.31 8.15 -90.40
N ALA A 1017 32.77 6.96 -90.78
CA ALA A 1017 34.13 6.75 -91.26
C ALA A 1017 34.46 7.63 -92.48
N GLY A 1018 35.48 8.50 -92.34
CA GLY A 1018 35.90 9.48 -93.35
C GLY A 1018 35.42 10.92 -93.10
N SER A 1019 34.53 11.15 -92.13
CA SER A 1019 34.03 12.49 -91.75
C SER A 1019 34.88 13.10 -90.63
N SER A 1020 34.91 14.43 -90.51
CA SER A 1020 35.53 15.09 -89.34
C SER A 1020 34.57 15.14 -88.14
N PRO A 1021 35.06 15.11 -86.88
CA PRO A 1021 34.22 15.29 -85.69
C PRO A 1021 33.53 16.66 -85.59
N SER A 1022 33.93 17.62 -86.44
CA SER A 1022 33.33 18.96 -86.61
C SER A 1022 32.07 18.98 -87.49
N GLU A 1023 31.80 17.93 -88.26
CA GLU A 1023 30.66 17.84 -89.19
C GLU A 1023 29.47 17.07 -88.62
N LEU A 1024 29.49 16.77 -87.32
CA LEU A 1024 28.45 15.96 -86.66
C LEU A 1024 27.08 16.66 -86.62
N ASN A 1025 26.04 15.89 -86.95
CA ASN A 1025 24.65 16.29 -86.79
C ASN A 1025 24.34 16.58 -85.30
N LEU A 1026 23.55 17.62 -85.05
CA LEU A 1026 23.06 18.07 -83.74
C LEU A 1026 22.57 16.93 -82.83
N GLY A 1027 21.89 15.92 -83.41
CA GLY A 1027 21.42 14.74 -82.68
C GLY A 1027 22.54 13.88 -82.06
N ALA A 1028 23.72 13.82 -82.69
CA ALA A 1028 24.87 13.11 -82.16
C ALA A 1028 25.55 13.87 -81.00
N ILE A 1029 25.60 15.21 -81.07
CA ILE A 1029 26.07 16.08 -79.98
C ILE A 1029 25.14 15.97 -78.77
N ILE A 1030 23.82 15.98 -79.00
CA ILE A 1030 22.79 15.76 -77.97
C ILE A 1030 22.96 14.38 -77.30
N LEU A 1031 23.17 13.31 -78.08
CA LEU A 1031 23.38 11.96 -77.54
C LEU A 1031 24.69 11.86 -76.75
N ALA A 1032 25.79 12.40 -77.27
CA ALA A 1032 27.09 12.40 -76.58
C ALA A 1032 27.09 13.24 -75.30
N GLY A 1033 26.40 14.38 -75.28
CA GLY A 1033 26.23 15.19 -74.07
C GLY A 1033 25.34 14.51 -73.02
N GLY A 1034 24.32 13.77 -73.47
CA GLY A 1034 23.47 12.97 -72.61
C GLY A 1034 24.20 11.79 -71.96
N THR A 1035 25.00 11.04 -72.73
CA THR A 1035 25.82 9.93 -72.17
C THR A 1035 26.91 10.43 -71.24
N ALA A 1036 27.54 11.58 -71.54
CA ALA A 1036 28.48 12.25 -70.63
C ALA A 1036 27.86 12.57 -69.27
N GLY A 1037 26.65 13.14 -69.26
CA GLY A 1037 25.89 13.41 -68.03
C GLY A 1037 25.60 12.15 -67.21
N VAL A 1038 25.18 11.06 -67.87
CA VAL A 1038 24.93 9.76 -67.22
C VAL A 1038 26.22 9.17 -66.63
N ALA A 1039 27.34 9.23 -67.35
CA ALA A 1039 28.62 8.71 -66.89
C ALA A 1039 29.14 9.44 -65.63
N MET A 1040 29.08 10.77 -65.62
CA MET A 1040 29.47 11.60 -64.48
C MET A 1040 28.67 11.25 -63.21
N TRP A 1041 27.33 11.28 -63.30
CA TRP A 1041 26.48 11.07 -62.14
C TRP A 1041 26.50 9.60 -61.65
N SER A 1042 26.81 8.63 -62.52
CA SER A 1042 26.99 7.23 -62.12
C SER A 1042 28.24 7.01 -61.24
N LEU A 1043 29.26 7.87 -61.33
CA LEU A 1043 30.42 7.84 -60.44
C LEU A 1043 30.29 8.80 -59.24
N ALA A 1044 29.55 9.90 -59.37
CA ALA A 1044 29.40 10.89 -58.31
C ALA A 1044 28.43 10.47 -57.19
N ILE A 1045 27.44 9.62 -57.48
CA ILE A 1045 26.40 9.23 -56.51
C ILE A 1045 26.93 8.39 -55.33
N PRO A 1046 27.75 7.32 -55.52
CA PRO A 1046 28.21 6.53 -54.38
C PRO A 1046 29.09 7.31 -53.37
N PRO A 1047 29.99 8.23 -53.79
CA PRO A 1047 30.71 9.12 -52.87
C PRO A 1047 29.87 10.20 -52.18
N ASP A 1048 28.69 10.56 -52.70
CA ASP A 1048 27.76 11.51 -52.06
C ASP A 1048 26.95 10.86 -50.91
N ALA A 1049 26.99 9.53 -50.76
CA ALA A 1049 26.29 8.80 -49.69
C ALA A 1049 27.21 8.51 -48.49
N SER A 1050 26.71 8.64 -47.25
CA SER A 1050 27.52 8.40 -46.05
C SER A 1050 27.66 6.91 -45.71
N PHE A 1051 28.84 6.53 -45.21
CA PHE A 1051 29.12 5.15 -44.77
C PHE A 1051 28.23 4.70 -43.59
N GLU A 1052 27.71 5.63 -42.78
CA GLU A 1052 26.71 5.33 -41.73
C GLU A 1052 25.38 4.82 -42.32
N VAL A 1053 24.93 5.41 -43.43
CA VAL A 1053 23.72 4.94 -44.13
C VAL A 1053 23.95 3.57 -44.76
N GLN A 1054 25.17 3.27 -45.22
CA GLN A 1054 25.54 1.92 -45.67
C GLN A 1054 25.53 0.89 -44.52
N ALA A 1055 25.88 1.30 -43.29
CA ALA A 1055 25.83 0.43 -42.12
C ALA A 1055 24.40 0.14 -41.64
N ALA A 1056 23.48 1.09 -41.80
CA ALA A 1056 22.07 0.93 -41.42
C ALA A 1056 21.20 0.24 -42.49
N ASP A 1057 21.33 0.63 -43.76
CA ASP A 1057 20.44 0.22 -44.87
C ASP A 1057 21.12 -0.66 -45.93
N GLY A 1058 22.41 -0.99 -45.75
CA GLY A 1058 23.18 -1.85 -46.65
C GLY A 1058 23.61 -1.19 -47.98
N VAL A 1059 24.34 -1.97 -48.80
CA VAL A 1059 25.01 -1.47 -50.03
C VAL A 1059 24.03 -0.89 -51.06
N ALA A 1060 22.77 -1.36 -51.09
CA ALA A 1060 21.74 -0.81 -51.98
C ALA A 1060 21.39 0.66 -51.67
N ALA A 1061 21.62 1.12 -50.43
CA ALA A 1061 21.35 2.50 -50.03
C ALA A 1061 22.23 3.53 -50.75
N LEU A 1062 23.45 3.14 -51.18
CA LEU A 1062 24.39 3.99 -51.93
C LEU A 1062 23.83 4.49 -53.28
N TRP A 1063 22.80 3.82 -53.82
CA TRP A 1063 22.16 4.18 -55.09
C TRP A 1063 20.81 4.90 -54.92
N ARG A 1064 20.44 5.29 -53.69
CA ARG A 1064 19.22 6.07 -53.41
C ARG A 1064 19.24 7.38 -54.19
N GLY A 1065 18.22 7.59 -55.03
CA GLY A 1065 18.09 8.78 -55.87
C GLY A 1065 18.67 8.68 -57.29
N PHE A 1066 19.28 7.54 -57.67
CA PHE A 1066 19.85 7.31 -59.00
C PHE A 1066 18.86 7.58 -60.15
N GLY A 1067 17.65 7.02 -60.09
CA GLY A 1067 16.62 7.24 -61.12
C GLY A 1067 16.28 8.72 -61.37
N PRO A 1068 15.87 9.48 -60.34
CA PRO A 1068 15.67 10.93 -60.45
C PRO A 1068 16.91 11.73 -60.89
N ALA A 1069 18.11 11.30 -60.53
CA ALA A 1069 19.34 11.93 -60.99
C ALA A 1069 19.55 11.72 -62.50
N MET A 1070 19.43 10.48 -62.99
CA MET A 1070 19.58 10.15 -64.42
C MET A 1070 18.53 10.83 -65.30
N GLY A 1071 17.27 10.90 -64.83
CA GLY A 1071 16.18 11.57 -65.54
C GLY A 1071 16.40 13.06 -65.80
N ARG A 1072 17.23 13.72 -64.98
CA ARG A 1072 17.70 15.11 -65.20
C ARG A 1072 19.05 15.16 -65.93
N ALA A 1073 19.97 14.25 -65.60
CA ALA A 1073 21.36 14.28 -66.06
C ALA A 1073 21.48 14.17 -67.59
N PHE A 1074 20.68 13.32 -68.24
CA PHE A 1074 20.72 13.19 -69.69
C PHE A 1074 20.25 14.47 -70.43
N PRO A 1075 19.01 14.99 -70.24
CA PRO A 1075 18.56 16.17 -70.98
C PRO A 1075 19.34 17.45 -70.63
N ALA A 1076 19.75 17.64 -69.37
CA ALA A 1076 20.50 18.82 -68.98
C ALA A 1076 21.90 18.86 -69.61
N ASN A 1077 22.63 17.73 -69.66
CA ASN A 1077 23.99 17.72 -70.21
C ASN A 1077 24.03 17.61 -71.74
N ALA A 1078 23.00 17.00 -72.35
CA ALA A 1078 22.73 17.17 -73.78
C ALA A 1078 22.61 18.66 -74.15
N ALA A 1079 21.87 19.45 -73.35
CA ALA A 1079 21.77 20.90 -73.52
C ALA A 1079 23.09 21.63 -73.23
N THR A 1080 23.88 21.20 -72.24
CA THR A 1080 25.22 21.75 -71.97
C THR A 1080 26.10 21.69 -73.22
N PHE A 1081 26.35 20.49 -73.76
CA PHE A 1081 27.25 20.33 -74.91
C PHE A 1081 26.68 20.91 -76.20
N LEU A 1082 25.35 20.87 -76.39
CA LEU A 1082 24.68 21.60 -77.47
C LEU A 1082 24.96 23.12 -77.39
N GLY A 1083 24.86 23.72 -76.20
CA GLY A 1083 25.17 25.13 -75.96
C GLY A 1083 26.66 25.47 -76.17
N VAL A 1084 27.57 24.59 -75.74
CA VAL A 1084 29.02 24.74 -75.97
C VAL A 1084 29.34 24.69 -77.45
N GLU A 1085 28.88 23.67 -78.18
CA GLU A 1085 29.23 23.50 -79.59
C GLU A 1085 28.54 24.57 -80.47
N ALA A 1086 27.28 24.94 -80.18
CA ALA A 1086 26.57 25.99 -80.90
C ALA A 1086 27.20 27.38 -80.68
N SER A 1087 27.70 27.68 -79.47
CA SER A 1087 28.38 28.95 -79.20
C SER A 1087 29.81 28.99 -79.76
N ARG A 1088 30.54 27.87 -79.80
CA ARG A 1088 31.81 27.77 -80.55
C ARG A 1088 31.58 28.01 -82.04
N ASN A 1089 30.69 27.23 -82.67
CA ASN A 1089 30.30 27.38 -84.08
C ASN A 1089 29.69 28.75 -84.44
N LEU A 1090 29.22 29.52 -83.46
CA LEU A 1090 28.82 30.93 -83.62
C LEU A 1090 30.05 31.84 -83.56
N MET A 1091 30.89 31.72 -82.52
CA MET A 1091 32.09 32.53 -82.37
C MET A 1091 33.07 32.33 -83.53
N ASP A 1092 33.28 31.11 -83.99
CA ASP A 1092 34.17 30.77 -85.12
C ASP A 1092 33.65 31.28 -86.49
N LYS A 1093 32.44 31.86 -86.54
CA LYS A 1093 31.90 32.58 -87.70
C LYS A 1093 31.99 34.11 -87.60
N PHE A 1094 32.38 34.63 -86.44
CA PHE A 1094 32.46 36.07 -86.14
C PHE A 1094 33.84 36.54 -85.63
N PHE A 1095 34.70 35.63 -85.15
CA PHE A 1095 36.00 35.89 -84.52
C PHE A 1095 37.03 34.81 -84.87
#